data_AF-A0A937NEX0-F1
#
_entry.id   AF-A0A937NEX0-F1
#
_cell.length_a   1.000
_cell.length_b   1.000
_cell.length_c   1.000
_cell.angle_alpha   90.00
_cell.angle_beta   90.00
_cell.angle_gamma   90.00
#
_symmetry.space_group_name_H-M   'P 1'
#
loop_
_entity.id
_entity.type
_entity.pdbx_description
1 polymer ?
#
loop_
_entity_poly.entity_id
_entity_poly.type
_entity_poly.pdbx_seq_one_letter_code
_entity_poly.pdbx_strand_id
1 'polypeptide(L)'
;AITMLFRDHGDRFDRSMSRLKVVVECQGIDKCREIVEGFMDAEGVDYSDFVADFVEDCGPPIPARPMAEPQPVGDDGKAIARIMVPKGEIDFHSLKRIAELSERYGDKYVYTTNRQNFEIHGVDPGKFPELQVEIDKLPVSSGSFFGLDDIVPCVGTTYCPLAVSETRRLYDMLGSVVKQEKYDAIRDKAIINITGCPNACSPYYIADVGLRGMRIREGQGSAEGYEIRLGGTEDRLGQVLGEFKTEDCPHVVEALLDAFMACRQEDETLADTVWRQGETGNPEVLGMAPYREAVEALHIQYDHAPKPAEFSTFTGEGRTALDLKTMARDIPCQAACPAGTNVPEYIRQLVLKNPDASYRINQEDNVFPGVLGRICTRPCEPACRHQWTNTNGPVTICHLKRAAADSKSQPAGPLPAWFDESTGKSIAVIGGGPAGLAAARELGRLGHAVELFEREPVLGGQMAWGIPEFRLPRDVVQEEVQAIADSGIDVHLGEHVDTERLSQMAEQYDAVLVAAGAIRGIKLKIEGLDDDANAISGYDFMKRYNTGDPIPVSGDVVIIGGGFTAVDCARSARRLLGEQHRVTAIMYRRGEEHMSASPDEIWQLRLEGIDVGTLVNPARVRCENGQVKAVIFDRNVLGDEPDGGGKPPIHRVEGSDYEVPCDTLIYAVGQARTLEILPEGVELTEGNRTTHEKIFVSGDFHTGPLDVIHAVADAKEAANAVDHFLMGQKRLGRWVKIEDADDTGRLRDHDLYTPAHTRTLPLEQREGNEEVELSYNAEEIEINARRCYLCNYKFEIDQDKCIHCDWCIKASPRSCIHGLTRLFTDEDGTPTGHMKSASAPDATYIWIESDQCIRCGNCNRACPTYAIPVRKADIVCGPVKDRER
;
A
#
# COMPACT_ATOMS: atom_id res chain seq x y z
N ALA A 1 8.67 -45.04 0.99
CA ALA A 1 7.31 -45.12 0.44
C ALA A 1 6.21 -44.55 1.35
N ILE A 2 5.94 -45.09 2.55
CA ILE A 2 4.84 -44.63 3.44
C ILE A 2 4.90 -43.13 3.76
N THR A 3 6.09 -42.59 4.07
CA THR A 3 6.28 -41.16 4.34
C THR A 3 5.90 -40.29 3.13
N MET A 4 6.14 -40.78 1.90
CA MET A 4 5.81 -40.08 0.65
C MET A 4 4.30 -40.11 0.37
N LEU A 5 3.62 -41.24 0.64
CA LEU A 5 2.14 -41.28 0.62
C LEU A 5 1.56 -40.20 1.54
N PHE A 6 2.05 -40.09 2.77
CA PHE A 6 1.58 -39.08 3.71
C PHE A 6 1.98 -37.65 3.30
N ARG A 7 3.12 -37.47 2.63
CA ARG A 7 3.55 -36.19 2.05
C ARG A 7 2.58 -35.72 0.96
N ASP A 8 2.21 -36.62 0.06
CA ASP A 8 1.50 -36.29 -1.19
C ASP A 8 -0.03 -36.28 -1.01
N HIS A 9 -0.56 -37.02 -0.03
CA HIS A 9 -2.00 -37.18 0.19
C HIS A 9 -2.50 -36.79 1.59
N GLY A 10 -1.61 -36.38 2.49
CA GLY A 10 -1.98 -35.90 3.83
C GLY A 10 -2.61 -34.51 3.82
N ASP A 11 -3.67 -34.31 4.61
CA ASP A 11 -4.09 -32.95 4.96
C ASP A 11 -2.97 -32.28 5.77
N ARG A 12 -2.60 -31.07 5.38
CA ARG A 12 -1.56 -30.26 6.03
C ARG A 12 -2.06 -28.91 6.51
N PHE A 13 -3.32 -28.59 6.23
CA PHE A 13 -3.96 -27.35 6.62
C PHE A 13 -4.64 -27.51 7.98
N ASP A 14 -5.32 -28.64 8.19
CA ASP A 14 -5.91 -28.99 9.49
C ASP A 14 -5.01 -29.99 10.24
N ARG A 15 -4.35 -29.50 11.31
CA ARG A 15 -3.45 -30.31 12.14
C ARG A 15 -4.14 -31.51 12.80
N SER A 16 -5.46 -31.46 12.99
CA SER A 16 -6.26 -32.58 13.48
C SER A 16 -6.45 -33.68 12.42
N MET A 17 -6.34 -33.32 11.14
CA MET A 17 -6.47 -34.23 10.01
C MET A 17 -5.11 -34.69 9.46
N SER A 18 -4.00 -34.03 9.85
CA SER A 18 -2.62 -34.40 9.52
C SER A 18 -2.14 -35.71 10.17
N ARG A 19 -2.82 -36.84 9.89
CA ARG A 19 -2.49 -38.16 10.42
C ARG A 19 -2.60 -39.22 9.31
N LEU A 20 -1.67 -40.17 9.27
CA LEU A 20 -1.69 -41.25 8.26
C LEU A 20 -3.02 -42.02 8.26
N LYS A 21 -3.62 -42.24 9.43
CA LYS A 21 -4.94 -42.89 9.54
C LYS A 21 -6.04 -42.18 8.73
N VAL A 22 -6.01 -40.85 8.69
CA VAL A 22 -6.98 -40.04 7.96
C VAL A 22 -6.73 -40.16 6.45
N VAL A 23 -5.47 -40.22 6.03
CA VAL A 23 -5.14 -40.49 4.62
C VAL A 23 -5.67 -41.84 4.18
N VAL A 24 -5.46 -42.88 5.00
CA VAL A 24 -5.96 -44.23 4.74
C VAL A 24 -7.49 -44.25 4.70
N GLU A 25 -8.16 -43.54 5.62
CA GLU A 25 -9.62 -43.43 5.66
C GLU A 25 -10.19 -42.68 4.44
N CYS A 26 -9.56 -41.58 4.03
CA CYS A 26 -10.01 -40.77 2.90
C CYS A 26 -9.70 -41.40 1.53
N GLN A 27 -8.53 -42.04 1.38
CA GLN A 27 -8.09 -42.61 0.09
C GLN A 27 -8.52 -44.07 -0.08
N GLY A 28 -8.76 -44.79 1.02
CA GLY A 28 -8.95 -46.23 1.05
C GLY A 28 -7.62 -46.99 1.11
N ILE A 29 -7.58 -48.07 1.89
CA ILE A 29 -6.35 -48.85 2.14
C ILE A 29 -5.73 -49.43 0.86
N ASP A 30 -6.56 -49.89 -0.09
CA ASP A 30 -6.07 -50.49 -1.34
C ASP A 30 -5.40 -49.45 -2.25
N LYS A 31 -5.94 -48.24 -2.32
CA LYS A 31 -5.32 -47.13 -3.06
C LYS A 31 -4.02 -46.69 -2.40
N CYS A 32 -4.01 -46.59 -1.07
CA CYS A 32 -2.77 -46.32 -0.33
C CYS A 32 -1.70 -47.38 -0.59
N ARG A 33 -2.11 -48.65 -0.68
CA ARG A 33 -1.21 -49.76 -1.03
C ARG A 33 -0.64 -49.60 -2.43
N GLU A 34 -1.48 -49.37 -3.44
CA GLU A 34 -1.05 -49.13 -4.83
C GLU A 34 -0.02 -48.00 -4.93
N ILE A 35 -0.25 -46.88 -4.22
CA ILE A 35 0.69 -45.76 -4.18
C ILE A 35 2.02 -46.15 -3.53
N VAL A 36 1.98 -46.88 -2.41
CA VAL A 36 3.18 -47.34 -1.69
C VAL A 36 3.98 -48.33 -2.55
N GLU A 37 3.31 -49.29 -3.17
CA GLU A 37 3.89 -50.26 -4.10
C GLU A 37 4.54 -49.53 -5.28
N GLY A 38 3.86 -48.56 -5.88
CA GLY A 38 4.44 -47.74 -6.95
C GLY A 38 5.71 -46.99 -6.55
N PHE A 39 5.80 -46.49 -5.32
CA PHE A 39 7.04 -45.90 -4.78
C PHE A 39 8.13 -46.94 -4.54
N MET A 40 7.78 -48.15 -4.10
CA MET A 40 8.75 -49.23 -3.87
C MET A 40 9.31 -49.77 -5.18
N ASP A 41 8.45 -49.96 -6.18
CA ASP A 41 8.83 -50.38 -7.54
C ASP A 41 9.78 -49.37 -8.19
N ALA A 42 9.50 -48.06 -8.02
CA ALA A 42 10.36 -46.99 -8.54
C ALA A 42 11.78 -47.00 -7.93
N GLU A 43 11.90 -47.45 -6.68
CA GLU A 43 13.18 -47.59 -5.96
C GLU A 43 13.79 -49.00 -6.10
N GLY A 44 13.15 -49.90 -6.87
CA GLY A 44 13.63 -51.26 -7.09
C GLY A 44 13.57 -52.17 -5.86
N VAL A 45 12.66 -51.90 -4.92
CA VAL A 45 12.48 -52.67 -3.68
C VAL A 45 11.42 -53.76 -3.90
N ASP A 46 11.81 -55.03 -3.76
CA ASP A 46 10.89 -56.17 -3.90
C ASP A 46 9.96 -56.27 -2.68
N TYR A 47 8.66 -56.06 -2.90
CA TYR A 47 7.63 -56.10 -1.86
C TYR A 47 7.42 -57.51 -1.25
N SER A 48 7.82 -58.59 -1.94
CA SER A 48 7.63 -59.97 -1.47
C SER A 48 8.39 -60.29 -0.18
N ASP A 49 9.41 -59.51 0.17
CA ASP A 49 10.17 -59.61 1.43
C ASP A 49 9.41 -59.07 2.66
N PHE A 50 8.29 -58.36 2.46
CA PHE A 50 7.54 -57.65 3.50
C PHE A 50 6.18 -58.29 3.82
N VAL A 51 5.70 -59.21 2.99
CA VAL A 51 4.37 -59.84 3.16
C VAL A 51 4.43 -60.96 4.18
N ALA A 52 3.86 -60.72 5.36
CA ALA A 52 3.66 -61.74 6.39
C ALA A 52 2.22 -61.65 6.90
N ASP A 53 1.28 -62.19 6.12
CA ASP A 53 -0.16 -62.34 6.41
C ASP A 53 -0.94 -61.05 6.75
N PHE A 54 -2.21 -61.00 6.33
CA PHE A 54 -3.10 -59.88 6.65
C PHE A 54 -3.56 -60.02 8.10
N VAL A 55 -3.28 -59.02 8.95
CA VAL A 55 -3.77 -59.01 10.34
C VAL A 55 -5.23 -58.54 10.34
N GLU A 56 -6.19 -59.47 10.38
CA GLU A 56 -7.63 -59.18 10.44
C GLU A 56 -8.12 -58.75 11.83
N ASP A 57 -7.37 -59.07 12.90
CA ASP A 57 -7.75 -58.81 14.30
C ASP A 57 -6.67 -57.98 15.02
N CYS A 58 -6.97 -56.71 15.27
CA CYS A 58 -6.09 -55.79 16.03
C CYS A 58 -6.22 -55.95 17.56
N GLY A 59 -6.99 -56.93 18.04
CA GLY A 59 -7.25 -57.15 19.46
C GLY A 59 -8.19 -56.11 20.10
N PRO A 60 -8.41 -56.20 21.42
CA PRO A 60 -9.26 -55.27 22.16
C PRO A 60 -8.68 -53.85 22.21
N PRO A 61 -9.50 -52.82 22.52
CA PRO A 61 -9.04 -51.43 22.62
C PRO A 61 -7.86 -51.27 23.57
N ILE A 62 -6.92 -50.41 23.20
CA ILE A 62 -5.72 -50.09 23.99
C ILE A 62 -6.16 -49.65 25.40
N PRO A 63 -5.61 -50.25 26.48
CA PRO A 63 -5.88 -49.81 27.84
C PRO A 63 -5.50 -48.33 28.03
N ALA A 64 -6.38 -47.54 28.65
CA ALA A 64 -6.03 -46.16 29.02
C ALA A 64 -4.96 -46.17 30.12
N ARG A 65 -3.78 -45.62 29.82
CA ARG A 65 -2.69 -45.43 30.80
C ARG A 65 -2.29 -43.94 30.81
N PRO A 66 -2.21 -43.28 31.97
CA PRO A 66 -1.87 -41.86 32.06
C PRO A 66 -0.42 -41.61 31.59
N MET A 67 -0.24 -40.56 30.78
CA MET A 67 1.08 -40.03 30.41
C MET A 67 1.66 -39.20 31.57
N ALA A 68 2.05 -39.83 32.66
CA ALA A 68 2.90 -39.21 33.69
C ALA A 68 3.44 -40.31 34.60
N GLU A 69 4.74 -40.59 34.54
CA GLU A 69 5.64 -40.61 35.71
C GLU A 69 7.04 -41.17 35.35
N PRO A 70 8.11 -40.67 35.99
CA PRO A 70 9.48 -41.04 35.68
C PRO A 70 9.98 -42.18 36.58
N GLN A 71 9.56 -43.45 36.38
CA GLN A 71 10.27 -44.65 36.90
C GLN A 71 9.95 -45.93 36.09
N PRO A 72 10.84 -46.95 36.10
CA PRO A 72 10.83 -48.07 35.14
C PRO A 72 9.88 -49.22 35.52
N VAL A 73 8.86 -48.94 36.33
CA VAL A 73 7.85 -49.91 36.76
C VAL A 73 6.49 -49.21 36.68
N GLY A 74 5.58 -49.74 35.85
CA GLY A 74 4.21 -49.26 35.80
C GLY A 74 3.48 -49.47 37.13
N ASP A 75 2.35 -48.81 37.32
CA ASP A 75 1.51 -48.90 38.53
C ASP A 75 1.12 -50.33 38.93
N ASP A 76 1.23 -51.27 37.98
CA ASP A 76 0.97 -52.71 38.12
C ASP A 76 2.18 -53.53 38.62
N GLY A 77 3.31 -52.89 38.95
CA GLY A 77 4.53 -53.55 39.37
C GLY A 77 5.32 -54.20 38.24
N LYS A 78 4.95 -53.97 36.97
CA LYS A 78 5.61 -54.51 35.79
C LYS A 78 6.57 -53.50 35.17
N ALA A 79 7.66 -53.99 34.57
CA ALA A 79 8.67 -53.14 33.95
C ALA A 79 8.21 -52.58 32.59
N ILE A 80 8.78 -51.43 32.22
CA ILE A 80 8.63 -50.79 30.90
C ILE A 80 9.97 -50.87 30.19
N ALA A 81 10.03 -51.60 29.07
CA ALA A 81 11.21 -51.67 28.23
C ALA A 81 11.16 -50.58 27.16
N ARG A 82 12.31 -49.96 26.90
CA ARG A 82 12.43 -48.71 26.17
C ARG A 82 13.36 -48.91 24.98
N ILE A 83 12.92 -48.51 23.80
CA ILE A 83 13.62 -48.70 22.54
C ILE A 83 13.77 -47.33 21.89
N MET A 84 14.99 -46.79 21.93
CA MET A 84 15.31 -45.57 21.21
C MET A 84 15.32 -45.85 19.70
N VAL A 85 14.85 -44.90 18.90
CA VAL A 85 14.79 -44.98 17.45
C VAL A 85 15.52 -43.74 16.89
N PRO A 86 16.76 -43.89 16.42
CA PRO A 86 17.51 -42.82 15.79
C PRO A 86 16.69 -42.12 14.70
N LYS A 87 16.62 -40.78 14.76
CA LYS A 87 15.83 -39.95 13.84
C LYS A 87 14.32 -40.25 13.84
N GLY A 88 13.81 -41.10 14.72
CA GLY A 88 12.45 -41.63 14.62
C GLY A 88 12.21 -42.40 13.31
N GLU A 89 13.25 -42.96 12.71
CA GLU A 89 13.19 -43.72 11.45
C GLU A 89 13.46 -45.20 11.71
N ILE A 90 12.52 -46.04 11.29
CA ILE A 90 12.55 -47.48 11.54
C ILE A 90 12.20 -48.24 10.26
N ASP A 91 12.95 -49.30 9.99
CA ASP A 91 12.66 -50.23 8.91
C ASP A 91 11.61 -51.28 9.33
N PHE A 92 11.03 -51.94 8.34
CA PHE A 92 10.00 -52.95 8.57
C PHE A 92 10.46 -54.11 9.45
N HIS A 93 11.67 -54.63 9.25
CA HIS A 93 12.15 -55.81 9.99
C HIS A 93 12.35 -55.47 11.47
N SER A 94 12.91 -54.31 11.76
CA SER A 94 13.02 -53.80 13.13
C SER A 94 11.65 -53.60 13.77
N LEU A 95 10.68 -52.99 13.06
CA LEU A 95 9.33 -52.78 13.59
C LEU A 95 8.60 -54.10 13.86
N LYS A 96 8.69 -55.06 12.93
CA LYS A 96 8.15 -56.42 13.10
C LYS A 96 8.78 -57.10 14.30
N ARG A 97 10.10 -56.99 14.46
CA ARG A 97 10.80 -57.58 15.60
C ARG A 97 10.35 -56.97 16.92
N ILE A 98 10.12 -55.66 16.99
CA ILE A 98 9.57 -54.98 18.18
C ILE A 98 8.18 -55.52 18.51
N ALA A 99 7.33 -55.73 17.51
CA ALA A 99 6.01 -56.33 17.72
C ALA A 99 6.11 -57.75 18.31
N GLU A 100 6.97 -58.61 17.75
CA GLU A 100 7.23 -59.96 18.28
C GLU A 100 7.75 -59.93 19.73
N LEU A 101 8.60 -58.95 20.07
CA LEU A 101 9.10 -58.76 21.43
C LEU A 101 7.99 -58.33 22.39
N SER A 102 7.09 -57.45 21.97
CA SER A 102 5.92 -57.08 22.77
C SER A 102 4.98 -58.26 22.99
N GLU A 103 4.75 -59.09 21.97
CA GLU A 103 3.93 -60.31 22.12
C GLU A 103 4.55 -61.32 23.09
N ARG A 104 5.87 -61.44 23.08
CA ARG A 104 6.60 -62.43 23.87
C ARG A 104 6.82 -62.02 25.32
N TYR A 105 7.12 -60.74 25.55
CA TYR A 105 7.56 -60.24 26.85
C TYR A 105 6.64 -59.20 27.47
N GLY A 106 5.82 -58.50 26.67
CA GLY A 106 4.97 -57.38 27.11
C GLY A 106 3.48 -57.69 27.13
N ASP A 107 2.68 -56.64 26.97
CA ASP A 107 1.21 -56.66 26.97
C ASP A 107 0.60 -56.78 25.56
N LYS A 108 1.42 -57.06 24.54
CA LYS A 108 1.06 -57.10 23.11
C LYS A 108 0.78 -55.74 22.46
N TYR A 109 1.05 -54.65 23.17
CA TYR A 109 0.99 -53.30 22.62
C TYR A 109 2.40 -52.70 22.52
N VAL A 110 2.59 -51.85 21.52
CA VAL A 110 3.81 -51.05 21.35
C VAL A 110 3.38 -49.59 21.40
N TYR A 111 3.97 -48.84 22.32
CA TYR A 111 3.59 -47.46 22.59
C TYR A 111 4.61 -46.53 21.95
N THR A 112 4.16 -45.52 21.22
CA THR A 112 5.03 -44.45 20.71
C THR A 112 5.16 -43.34 21.74
N THR A 113 6.36 -42.78 21.89
CA THR A 113 6.60 -41.63 22.77
C THR A 113 6.51 -40.30 22.02
N ASN A 114 6.37 -39.21 22.77
CA ASN A 114 6.48 -37.85 22.25
C ASN A 114 7.90 -37.49 21.74
N ARG A 115 8.90 -38.36 21.98
CA ARG A 115 10.28 -38.23 21.51
C ARG A 115 10.61 -39.13 20.30
N GLN A 116 9.58 -39.70 19.66
CA GLN A 116 9.71 -40.56 18.47
C GLN A 116 10.32 -41.95 18.75
N ASN A 117 10.24 -42.42 20.00
CA ASN A 117 10.74 -43.73 20.43
C ASN A 117 9.61 -44.72 20.72
N PHE A 118 9.95 -45.98 21.03
CA PHE A 118 8.98 -47.02 21.39
C PHE A 118 9.14 -47.52 22.83
N GLU A 119 8.01 -47.90 23.44
CA GLU A 119 7.98 -48.60 24.72
C GLU A 119 7.19 -49.92 24.62
N ILE A 120 7.69 -50.95 25.30
CA ILE A 120 7.01 -52.21 25.55
C ILE A 120 6.65 -52.24 27.04
N HIS A 121 5.36 -52.23 27.31
CA HIS A 121 4.82 -52.22 28.67
C HIS A 121 4.51 -53.64 29.15
N GLY A 122 4.26 -53.77 30.46
CA GLY A 122 3.75 -55.03 31.02
C GLY A 122 4.78 -56.15 31.10
N VAL A 123 6.07 -55.81 31.11
CA VAL A 123 7.18 -56.76 31.16
C VAL A 123 7.35 -57.29 32.58
N ASP A 124 7.41 -58.60 32.75
CA ASP A 124 7.78 -59.20 34.04
C ASP A 124 9.22 -58.76 34.42
N PRO A 125 9.45 -58.13 35.59
CA PRO A 125 10.78 -57.69 36.00
C PRO A 125 11.85 -58.80 35.92
N GLY A 126 11.48 -60.07 36.15
CA GLY A 126 12.41 -61.20 36.03
C GLY A 126 12.86 -61.49 34.59
N LYS A 127 12.06 -61.10 33.58
CA LYS A 127 12.36 -61.27 32.15
C LYS A 127 12.93 -60.02 31.49
N PHE A 128 12.97 -58.89 32.19
CA PHE A 128 13.48 -57.64 31.67
C PHE A 128 14.92 -57.74 31.14
N PRO A 129 15.88 -58.41 31.81
CA PRO A 129 17.24 -58.55 31.27
C PRO A 129 17.29 -59.33 29.95
N GLU A 130 16.43 -60.34 29.79
CA GLU A 130 16.35 -61.12 28.54
C GLU A 130 15.79 -60.27 27.40
N LEU A 131 14.76 -59.49 27.66
CA LEU A 131 14.20 -58.55 26.70
C LEU A 131 15.22 -57.48 26.30
N GLN A 132 15.98 -56.95 27.25
CA GLN A 132 17.00 -55.94 26.98
C GLN A 132 18.07 -56.48 26.01
N VAL A 133 18.56 -57.71 26.20
CA VAL A 133 19.51 -58.35 25.27
C VAL A 133 18.93 -58.50 23.85
N GLU A 134 17.62 -58.71 23.72
CA GLU A 134 16.96 -58.77 22.42
C GLU A 134 16.77 -57.38 21.79
N ILE A 135 16.48 -56.37 22.60
CA ILE A 135 16.40 -54.97 22.17
C ILE A 135 17.77 -54.49 21.69
N ASP A 136 18.86 -54.81 22.40
CA ASP A 136 20.23 -54.41 22.05
C ASP A 136 20.72 -55.03 20.72
N LYS A 137 20.05 -56.07 20.21
CA LYS A 137 20.31 -56.65 18.88
C LYS A 137 19.62 -55.90 17.75
N LEU A 138 18.66 -55.03 18.05
CA LEU A 138 17.96 -54.25 17.03
C LEU A 138 18.92 -53.22 16.43
N PRO A 139 18.96 -53.07 15.09
CA PRO A 139 19.77 -52.05 14.42
C PRO A 139 19.45 -50.61 14.87
N VAL A 140 18.24 -50.40 15.38
CA VAL A 140 17.73 -49.11 15.86
C VAL A 140 18.03 -48.85 17.34
N SER A 141 18.40 -49.86 18.14
CA SER A 141 18.65 -49.65 19.56
C SER A 141 20.10 -49.21 19.80
N SER A 142 20.32 -47.93 20.04
CA SER A 142 21.65 -47.42 20.41
C SER A 142 21.53 -46.24 21.38
N GLY A 143 22.19 -46.27 22.54
CA GLY A 143 22.29 -45.12 23.45
C GLY A 143 21.18 -45.04 24.51
N SER A 144 21.06 -43.87 25.16
CA SER A 144 20.10 -43.62 26.22
C SER A 144 18.73 -43.19 25.69
N PHE A 145 17.63 -43.59 26.37
CA PHE A 145 16.23 -43.30 25.97
C PHE A 145 15.80 -41.84 26.27
N PHE A 146 16.75 -40.98 26.63
CA PHE A 146 16.54 -39.58 26.96
C PHE A 146 17.90 -38.87 26.98
N GLY A 147 17.90 -37.55 26.83
CA GLY A 147 19.10 -36.74 26.94
C GLY A 147 19.84 -36.56 25.61
N LEU A 148 21.17 -36.48 25.67
CA LEU A 148 22.03 -36.08 24.56
C LEU A 148 22.07 -37.12 23.41
N ASP A 149 21.85 -38.40 23.71
CA ASP A 149 21.76 -39.43 22.66
C ASP A 149 20.44 -39.38 21.89
N ASP A 150 19.38 -38.87 22.52
CA ASP A 150 18.01 -38.89 22.01
C ASP A 150 17.66 -37.54 21.35
N ILE A 151 18.44 -37.18 20.33
CA ILE A 151 18.18 -35.99 19.52
C ILE A 151 16.90 -36.21 18.71
N VAL A 152 15.95 -35.27 18.78
CA VAL A 152 14.65 -35.40 18.08
C VAL A 152 14.60 -34.49 16.85
N PRO A 153 14.89 -35.00 15.64
CA PRO A 153 14.70 -34.26 14.39
C PRO A 153 13.27 -34.43 13.84
N CYS A 154 12.74 -33.41 13.17
CA CYS A 154 11.66 -33.64 12.20
C CYS A 154 12.21 -34.27 10.90
N VAL A 155 11.34 -34.50 9.93
CA VAL A 155 11.69 -35.13 8.65
C VAL A 155 12.47 -34.24 7.66
N GLY A 156 12.67 -32.95 7.98
CA GLY A 156 13.44 -32.01 7.14
C GLY A 156 12.93 -31.83 5.71
N THR A 157 13.75 -31.22 4.86
CA THR A 157 13.52 -31.09 3.41
C THR A 157 13.56 -32.44 2.69
N THR A 158 14.12 -33.49 3.31
CA THR A 158 14.13 -34.87 2.80
C THR A 158 12.73 -35.34 2.43
N TYR A 159 11.74 -35.12 3.32
CA TYR A 159 10.38 -35.62 3.10
C TYR A 159 9.29 -34.55 3.26
N CYS A 160 9.59 -33.34 3.75
CA CYS A 160 8.58 -32.30 3.97
C CYS A 160 8.76 -31.10 3.02
N PRO A 161 7.74 -30.75 2.21
CA PRO A 161 7.78 -29.58 1.33
C PRO A 161 7.60 -28.24 2.06
N LEU A 162 7.35 -28.26 3.38
CA LEU A 162 7.27 -27.06 4.22
C LEU A 162 8.59 -26.74 4.93
N ALA A 163 9.54 -27.68 4.96
CA ALA A 163 10.84 -27.46 5.56
C ALA A 163 11.68 -26.51 4.70
N VAL A 164 12.47 -25.67 5.37
CA VAL A 164 13.46 -24.77 4.74
C VAL A 164 14.90 -25.28 4.89
N SER A 165 15.16 -26.19 5.83
CA SER A 165 16.46 -26.81 6.08
C SER A 165 16.39 -28.33 6.25
N GLU A 166 17.49 -29.01 5.92
CA GLU A 166 17.64 -30.47 6.07
C GLU A 166 18.06 -30.89 7.49
N THR A 167 17.19 -31.61 8.20
CA THR A 167 17.38 -31.96 9.63
C THR A 167 18.09 -33.30 9.85
N ARG A 168 17.95 -34.25 8.93
CA ARG A 168 18.54 -35.60 9.05
C ARG A 168 20.05 -35.56 8.96
N ARG A 169 20.58 -34.75 8.03
CA ARG A 169 22.01 -34.49 7.91
C ARG A 169 22.57 -33.83 9.17
N LEU A 170 21.87 -32.84 9.71
CA LEU A 170 22.30 -32.17 10.94
C LEU A 170 22.29 -33.11 12.14
N TYR A 171 21.28 -33.99 12.26
CA TYR A 171 21.28 -35.05 13.29
C TYR A 171 22.57 -35.87 13.24
N ASP A 172 23.01 -36.32 12.06
CA ASP A 172 24.22 -37.13 11.92
C ASP A 172 25.47 -36.34 12.33
N MET A 173 25.53 -35.06 11.95
CA MET A 173 26.63 -34.17 12.31
C MET A 173 26.71 -33.95 13.83
N LEU A 174 25.58 -33.69 14.49
CA LEU A 174 25.51 -33.53 15.95
C LEU A 174 25.79 -34.85 16.68
N GLY A 175 25.44 -35.98 16.09
CA GLY A 175 25.76 -37.31 16.61
C GLY A 175 27.25 -37.50 16.88
N SER A 176 28.13 -36.88 16.09
CA SER A 176 29.58 -36.95 16.31
C SER A 176 30.06 -36.10 17.51
N VAL A 177 29.29 -35.08 17.89
CA VAL A 177 29.58 -34.20 19.03
C VAL A 177 29.06 -34.80 20.32
N VAL A 178 27.77 -35.16 20.38
CA VAL A 178 27.12 -35.60 21.62
C VAL A 178 27.60 -36.96 22.12
N LYS A 179 28.18 -37.79 21.24
CA LYS A 179 28.70 -39.12 21.58
C LYS A 179 30.12 -39.10 22.15
N GLN A 180 30.77 -37.94 22.25
CA GLN A 180 32.10 -37.83 22.84
C GLN A 180 32.08 -38.19 24.34
N GLU A 181 33.07 -38.95 24.82
CA GLU A 181 33.17 -39.42 26.21
C GLU A 181 33.21 -38.27 27.24
N LYS A 182 33.70 -37.07 26.85
CA LYS A 182 33.71 -35.89 27.73
C LYS A 182 32.33 -35.46 28.22
N TYR A 183 31.26 -35.86 27.54
CA TYR A 183 29.87 -35.51 27.88
C TYR A 183 29.12 -36.60 28.64
N ASP A 184 29.77 -37.70 29.04
CA ASP A 184 29.12 -38.78 29.79
C ASP A 184 28.48 -38.29 31.09
N ALA A 185 29.07 -37.28 31.74
CA ALA A 185 28.59 -36.72 33.00
C ALA A 185 27.36 -35.80 32.87
N ILE A 186 26.92 -35.49 31.65
CA ILE A 186 25.73 -34.67 31.35
C ILE A 186 24.78 -35.33 30.35
N ARG A 187 24.99 -36.62 30.05
CA ARG A 187 24.30 -37.35 29.00
C ARG A 187 22.77 -37.36 29.18
N ASP A 188 22.28 -37.36 30.42
CA ASP A 188 20.87 -37.30 30.80
C ASP A 188 20.39 -35.88 31.21
N LYS A 189 21.23 -34.85 31.08
CA LYS A 189 20.99 -33.49 31.59
C LYS A 189 20.66 -32.44 30.54
N ALA A 190 20.63 -32.82 29.27
CA ALA A 190 20.28 -31.90 28.19
C ALA A 190 19.60 -32.65 27.05
N ILE A 191 18.56 -32.06 26.47
CA ILE A 191 17.89 -32.56 25.26
C ILE A 191 18.10 -31.62 24.07
N ILE A 192 18.19 -32.22 22.88
CA ILE A 192 18.36 -31.48 21.63
C ILE A 192 17.20 -31.81 20.67
N ASN A 193 16.54 -30.77 20.17
CA ASN A 193 15.45 -30.91 19.21
C ASN A 193 15.77 -30.12 17.93
N ILE A 194 15.62 -30.76 16.77
CA ILE A 194 15.86 -30.15 15.46
C ILE A 194 14.56 -30.09 14.67
N THR A 195 14.19 -28.91 14.19
CA THR A 195 13.09 -28.75 13.24
C THR A 195 13.54 -28.01 12.00
N GLY A 196 13.01 -28.38 10.83
CA GLY A 196 13.37 -27.77 9.55
C GLY A 196 12.53 -26.54 9.20
N CYS A 197 11.53 -26.17 10.00
CA CYS A 197 10.69 -24.98 9.78
C CYS A 197 9.98 -24.52 11.07
N PRO A 198 9.31 -23.35 11.08
CA PRO A 198 8.61 -22.85 12.27
C PRO A 198 7.44 -23.69 12.79
N ASN A 199 6.92 -24.66 12.01
CA ASN A 199 5.80 -25.52 12.45
C ASN A 199 6.14 -26.40 13.68
N ALA A 200 7.43 -26.57 13.99
CA ALA A 200 7.89 -27.22 15.21
C ALA A 200 7.34 -28.64 15.43
N CYS A 201 7.30 -29.47 14.38
CA CYS A 201 6.95 -30.89 14.51
C CYS A 201 7.89 -31.63 15.49
N SER A 202 9.10 -31.12 15.65
CA SER A 202 9.94 -31.33 16.83
C SER A 202 9.94 -30.03 17.65
N PRO A 203 9.43 -30.02 18.90
CA PRO A 203 9.30 -28.82 19.71
C PRO A 203 10.67 -28.24 20.13
N TYR A 204 11.31 -27.49 19.24
CA TYR A 204 12.64 -26.91 19.47
C TYR A 204 12.63 -25.84 20.57
N TYR A 205 11.53 -25.10 20.72
CA TYR A 205 11.43 -23.99 21.67
C TYR A 205 11.32 -24.44 23.14
N ILE A 206 11.09 -25.73 23.41
CA ILE A 206 11.07 -26.30 24.78
C ILE A 206 12.23 -27.29 25.02
N ALA A 207 13.23 -27.32 24.15
CA ALA A 207 14.43 -28.13 24.36
C ALA A 207 15.55 -27.31 24.99
N ASP A 208 16.46 -27.97 25.73
CA ASP A 208 17.67 -27.33 26.24
C ASP A 208 18.47 -26.70 25.10
N VAL A 209 18.62 -27.43 23.98
CA VAL A 209 19.16 -26.91 22.72
C VAL A 209 18.15 -27.12 21.60
N GLY A 210 17.51 -26.04 21.18
CA GLY A 210 16.54 -26.03 20.08
C GLY A 210 17.14 -25.52 18.79
N LEU A 211 16.97 -26.23 17.68
CA LEU A 211 17.44 -25.80 16.35
C LEU A 211 16.26 -25.66 15.39
N ARG A 212 16.02 -24.45 14.87
CA ARG A 212 14.97 -24.16 13.88
C ARG A 212 15.56 -23.80 12.53
N GLY A 213 15.24 -24.58 11.52
CA GLY A 213 15.66 -24.37 10.14
C GLY A 213 15.25 -22.99 9.61
N MET A 214 16.18 -22.39 8.88
CA MET A 214 16.06 -21.13 8.18
C MET A 214 17.08 -21.05 7.04
N ARG A 215 17.05 -19.96 6.27
CA ARG A 215 18.11 -19.65 5.30
C ARG A 215 18.85 -18.38 5.69
N ILE A 216 20.18 -18.44 5.60
CA ILE A 216 21.09 -17.35 5.89
C ILE A 216 21.45 -16.68 4.58
N ARG A 217 21.19 -15.37 4.49
CA ARG A 217 21.46 -14.59 3.28
C ARG A 217 22.96 -14.39 3.07
N GLU A 218 23.42 -14.60 1.85
CA GLU A 218 24.81 -14.40 1.43
C GLU A 218 24.88 -13.37 0.30
N GLY A 219 26.06 -12.82 0.00
CA GLY A 219 26.22 -11.85 -1.10
C GLY A 219 25.65 -12.33 -2.46
N GLN A 220 25.58 -13.65 -2.68
CA GLN A 220 24.85 -14.27 -3.77
C GLN A 220 24.08 -15.50 -3.27
N GLY A 221 22.74 -15.42 -3.26
CA GLY A 221 21.87 -16.52 -2.83
C GLY A 221 21.71 -16.63 -1.32
N SER A 222 21.39 -17.83 -0.86
CA SER A 222 21.25 -18.13 0.57
C SER A 222 21.74 -19.54 0.91
N ALA A 223 22.27 -19.70 2.13
CA ALA A 223 22.74 -20.97 2.66
C ALA A 223 21.74 -21.56 3.66
N GLU A 224 21.68 -22.89 3.76
CA GLU A 224 20.87 -23.56 4.78
C GLU A 224 21.50 -23.39 6.17
N GLY A 225 20.68 -23.00 7.14
CA GLY A 225 21.11 -22.80 8.51
C GLY A 225 20.00 -23.02 9.52
N TYR A 226 20.32 -22.68 10.76
CA TYR A 226 19.48 -22.89 11.93
C TYR A 226 19.57 -21.70 12.89
N GLU A 227 18.41 -21.22 13.34
CA GLU A 227 18.31 -20.42 14.56
C GLU A 227 18.46 -21.37 15.74
N ILE A 228 19.48 -21.15 16.58
CA ILE A 228 19.74 -21.94 17.78
C ILE A 228 19.14 -21.22 18.98
N ARG A 229 18.41 -21.97 19.81
CA ARG A 229 17.83 -21.52 21.07
C ARG A 229 18.35 -22.35 22.22
N LEU A 230 18.45 -21.72 23.39
CA LEU A 230 18.97 -22.35 24.60
C LEU A 230 18.02 -22.21 25.79
N GLY A 231 17.97 -23.25 26.63
CA GLY A 231 17.31 -23.25 27.93
C GLY A 231 15.78 -23.41 27.89
N GLY A 232 15.24 -24.03 26.83
CA GLY A 232 13.82 -24.34 26.75
C GLY A 232 13.42 -25.48 27.70
N THR A 233 12.21 -25.40 28.24
CA THR A 233 11.52 -26.42 29.06
C THR A 233 10.02 -26.37 28.76
N GLU A 234 9.21 -27.30 29.28
CA GLU A 234 7.75 -27.25 29.11
C GLU A 234 7.14 -25.94 29.65
N ASP A 235 7.72 -25.37 30.71
CA ASP A 235 7.23 -24.15 31.36
C ASP A 235 7.85 -22.85 30.80
N ARG A 236 8.97 -22.94 30.05
CA ARG A 236 9.77 -21.78 29.65
C ARG A 236 10.30 -21.95 28.23
N LEU A 237 10.10 -20.95 27.37
CA LEU A 237 10.62 -20.97 26.01
C LEU A 237 12.14 -20.70 25.99
N GLY A 238 12.84 -21.47 25.17
CA GLY A 238 14.25 -21.26 24.89
C GLY A 238 14.52 -19.92 24.20
N GLN A 239 15.65 -19.32 24.54
CA GLN A 239 16.07 -17.99 24.10
C GLN A 239 16.93 -18.05 22.85
N VAL A 240 16.77 -17.09 21.94
CA VAL A 240 17.57 -17.02 20.72
C VAL A 240 19.03 -16.72 21.06
N LEU A 241 19.91 -17.66 20.73
CA LEU A 241 21.35 -17.52 20.84
C LEU A 241 21.89 -16.80 19.61
N GLY A 242 21.55 -17.29 18.42
CA GLY A 242 22.01 -16.76 17.12
C GLY A 242 21.61 -17.67 15.97
N GLU A 243 22.06 -17.32 14.77
CA GLU A 243 21.79 -18.01 13.52
C GLU A 243 23.09 -18.54 12.93
N PHE A 244 23.13 -19.83 12.59
CA PHE A 244 24.35 -20.51 12.16
C PHE A 244 24.09 -21.37 10.93
N LYS A 245 25.05 -21.39 9.99
CA LYS A 245 25.02 -22.30 8.84
C LYS A 245 25.08 -23.74 9.36
N THR A 246 24.52 -24.65 8.58
CA THR A 246 24.42 -26.08 8.95
C THR A 246 25.77 -26.67 9.36
N GLU A 247 26.84 -26.25 8.67
CA GLU A 247 28.23 -26.67 8.85
C GLU A 247 28.85 -26.19 10.16
N ASP A 248 28.40 -25.05 10.68
CA ASP A 248 28.91 -24.47 11.93
C ASP A 248 28.12 -24.95 13.15
N CYS A 249 26.89 -25.42 12.97
CA CYS A 249 26.01 -25.88 14.05
C CYS A 249 26.67 -26.91 15.00
N PRO A 250 27.44 -27.92 14.54
CA PRO A 250 28.13 -28.85 15.45
C PRO A 250 29.15 -28.17 16.36
N HIS A 251 29.92 -27.20 15.84
CA HIS A 251 30.90 -26.45 16.63
C HIS A 251 30.22 -25.58 17.68
N VAL A 252 29.09 -24.96 17.31
CA VAL A 252 28.28 -24.15 18.23
C VAL A 252 27.70 -25.04 19.34
N VAL A 253 27.09 -26.17 18.99
CA VAL A 253 26.54 -27.11 19.98
C VAL A 253 27.65 -27.64 20.90
N GLU A 254 28.84 -27.95 20.36
CA GLU A 254 29.99 -28.35 21.17
C GLU A 254 30.38 -27.28 22.20
N ALA A 255 30.51 -26.02 21.76
CA ALA A 255 30.82 -24.89 22.65
C ALA A 255 29.75 -24.69 23.74
N LEU A 256 28.47 -24.90 23.41
CA LEU A 256 27.37 -24.82 24.37
C LEU A 256 27.45 -25.92 25.44
N LEU A 257 27.77 -27.16 25.05
CA LEU A 257 27.93 -28.28 25.98
C LEU A 257 29.17 -28.12 26.87
N ASP A 258 30.29 -27.63 26.30
CA ASP A 258 31.49 -27.31 27.07
C ASP A 258 31.24 -26.18 28.09
N ALA A 259 30.51 -25.12 27.69
CA ALA A 259 30.10 -24.05 28.59
C ALA A 259 29.17 -24.56 29.69
N PHE A 260 28.20 -25.43 29.36
CA PHE A 260 27.33 -26.08 30.34
C PHE A 260 28.13 -26.90 31.35
N MET A 261 29.07 -27.74 30.88
CA MET A 261 29.96 -28.51 31.76
C MET A 261 30.75 -27.64 32.74
N ALA A 262 31.19 -26.46 32.29
CA ALA A 262 31.92 -25.51 33.14
C ALA A 262 31.03 -24.73 34.12
N CYS A 263 29.76 -24.49 33.75
CA CYS A 263 28.86 -23.59 34.47
C CYS A 263 27.88 -24.29 35.43
N ARG A 264 27.58 -25.57 35.18
CA ARG A 264 26.59 -26.34 35.93
C ARG A 264 26.98 -26.51 37.40
N GLN A 265 25.98 -26.55 38.27
CA GLN A 265 26.13 -26.92 39.67
C GLN A 265 25.37 -28.22 39.94
N GLU A 266 25.94 -29.10 40.76
CA GLU A 266 25.29 -30.34 41.19
C GLU A 266 24.72 -31.18 40.01
N ASP A 267 23.42 -31.49 40.05
CA ASP A 267 22.70 -32.38 39.11
C ASP A 267 21.80 -31.60 38.13
N GLU A 268 22.10 -30.32 37.92
CA GLU A 268 21.34 -29.40 37.08
C GLU A 268 21.23 -29.86 35.62
N THR A 269 20.08 -29.58 35.01
CA THR A 269 19.94 -29.61 33.55
C THR A 269 20.59 -28.38 32.92
N LEU A 270 20.80 -28.42 31.60
CA LEU A 270 21.31 -27.26 30.86
C LEU A 270 20.38 -26.07 31.03
N ALA A 271 19.06 -26.27 30.91
CA ALA A 271 18.09 -25.21 31.12
C ALA A 271 18.17 -24.65 32.54
N ASP A 272 18.24 -25.48 33.58
CA ASP A 272 18.35 -25.00 34.96
C ASP A 272 19.60 -24.13 35.16
N THR A 273 20.72 -24.51 34.54
CA THR A 273 21.97 -23.74 34.57
C THR A 273 21.79 -22.36 33.91
N VAL A 274 21.21 -22.31 32.70
CA VAL A 274 20.94 -21.06 31.96
C VAL A 274 20.06 -20.13 32.78
N TRP A 275 18.99 -20.66 33.39
CA TRP A 275 18.03 -19.86 34.16
C TRP A 275 18.58 -19.43 35.52
N ARG A 276 19.39 -20.26 36.19
CA ARG A 276 20.07 -19.89 37.45
C ARG A 276 21.04 -18.73 37.25
N GLN A 277 21.79 -18.73 36.15
CA GLN A 277 22.80 -17.71 35.88
C GLN A 277 22.25 -16.33 35.51
N GLY A 278 20.93 -16.19 35.29
CA GLY A 278 20.29 -14.88 35.15
C GLY A 278 20.00 -14.27 36.53
N GLU A 279 20.82 -13.36 37.03
CA GLU A 279 20.54 -12.69 38.32
C GLU A 279 19.38 -11.68 38.24
N THR A 280 18.38 -11.90 39.10
CA THR A 280 17.44 -10.94 39.71
C THR A 280 16.39 -10.23 38.83
N GLY A 281 15.17 -10.78 38.81
CA GLY A 281 13.92 -9.99 38.71
C GLY A 281 13.61 -9.31 37.37
N ASN A 282 14.50 -9.35 36.38
CA ASN A 282 14.26 -8.87 35.03
C ASN A 282 14.21 -10.05 34.05
N PRO A 283 13.04 -10.37 33.45
CA PRO A 283 12.90 -11.46 32.47
C PRO A 283 13.77 -11.31 31.22
N GLU A 284 14.34 -10.12 30.97
CA GLU A 284 15.07 -9.79 29.74
C GLU A 284 16.60 -9.93 29.85
N VAL A 285 17.16 -10.12 31.06
CA VAL A 285 18.61 -10.30 31.27
C VAL A 285 18.87 -11.71 31.79
N LEU A 286 19.15 -12.64 30.87
CA LEU A 286 19.25 -14.07 31.15
C LEU A 286 20.71 -14.53 31.21
N GLY A 287 20.96 -15.65 31.91
CA GLY A 287 22.26 -16.29 32.14
C GLY A 287 22.95 -16.88 30.90
N MET A 288 22.66 -16.31 29.73
CA MET A 288 23.22 -16.70 28.43
C MET A 288 24.66 -16.22 28.24
N ALA A 289 25.19 -15.33 29.09
CA ALA A 289 26.49 -14.70 28.87
C ALA A 289 27.64 -15.71 28.68
N PRO A 290 27.82 -16.74 29.53
CA PRO A 290 28.90 -17.72 29.33
C PRO A 290 28.76 -18.50 28.02
N TYR A 291 27.52 -18.77 27.59
CA TYR A 291 27.21 -19.45 26.36
C TYR A 291 27.45 -18.57 25.12
N ARG A 292 27.11 -17.28 25.21
CA ARG A 292 27.42 -16.28 24.16
C ARG A 292 28.92 -16.12 24.01
N GLU A 293 29.65 -15.96 25.12
CA GLU A 293 31.12 -15.87 25.13
C GLU A 293 31.78 -17.11 24.49
N ALA A 294 31.30 -18.31 24.83
CA ALA A 294 31.82 -19.56 24.25
C ALA A 294 31.61 -19.64 22.74
N VAL A 295 30.48 -19.14 22.24
CA VAL A 295 30.17 -19.12 20.80
C VAL A 295 30.90 -17.99 20.08
N GLU A 296 31.03 -16.82 20.68
CA GLU A 296 31.83 -15.71 20.15
C GLU A 296 33.32 -16.09 20.00
N ALA A 297 33.84 -16.93 20.89
CA ALA A 297 35.19 -17.48 20.81
C ALA A 297 35.44 -18.39 19.58
N LEU A 298 34.37 -18.86 18.91
CA LEU A 298 34.48 -19.59 17.64
C LEU A 298 34.78 -18.68 16.45
N HIS A 299 34.64 -17.36 16.61
CA HIS A 299 34.88 -16.36 15.57
C HIS A 299 34.10 -16.61 14.27
N ILE A 300 32.88 -17.15 14.39
CA ILE A 300 31.99 -17.40 13.25
C ILE A 300 31.44 -16.05 12.77
N GLN A 301 31.74 -15.69 11.52
CA GLN A 301 31.23 -14.49 10.86
C GLN A 301 30.80 -14.82 9.44
N TYR A 302 29.67 -14.25 9.01
CA TYR A 302 29.14 -14.40 7.67
C TYR A 302 29.15 -13.07 6.93
N ASP A 303 29.49 -13.12 5.65
CA ASP A 303 29.31 -11.99 4.74
C ASP A 303 27.85 -11.93 4.28
N HIS A 304 27.04 -11.17 5.01
CA HIS A 304 25.63 -11.01 4.71
C HIS A 304 25.42 -10.06 3.54
N ALA A 305 24.46 -10.39 2.67
CA ALA A 305 24.01 -9.47 1.65
C ALA A 305 23.53 -8.14 2.28
N PRO A 306 23.59 -7.00 1.54
CA PRO A 306 22.96 -5.76 1.97
C PRO A 306 21.46 -5.94 2.27
N LYS A 307 20.91 -5.10 3.13
CA LYS A 307 19.47 -5.13 3.48
C LYS A 307 18.75 -4.06 2.65
N PRO A 308 18.16 -4.40 1.49
CA PRO A 308 17.40 -3.41 0.75
C PRO A 308 16.18 -3.00 1.58
N ALA A 309 15.92 -1.71 1.65
CA ALA A 309 14.76 -1.12 2.29
C ALA A 309 14.10 -0.13 1.32
N GLU A 310 12.78 0.03 1.40
CA GLU A 310 12.07 1.01 0.57
C GLU A 310 12.14 2.43 1.15
N PHE A 311 12.49 2.54 2.43
CA PHE A 311 12.61 3.78 3.18
C PHE A 311 13.95 3.83 3.94
N SER A 312 14.41 5.05 4.23
CA SER A 312 15.64 5.29 4.99
C SER A 312 15.56 4.88 6.46
N THR A 313 14.35 4.79 7.01
CA THR A 313 14.08 4.30 8.36
C THR A 313 12.95 3.28 8.37
N PHE A 314 12.96 2.38 9.34
CA PHE A 314 11.91 1.38 9.48
C PHE A 314 10.64 1.98 10.08
N THR A 315 10.76 2.84 11.08
CA THR A 315 9.67 3.63 11.69
C THR A 315 10.19 5.03 12.04
N GLY A 316 9.31 6.01 12.26
CA GLY A 316 9.67 7.38 12.58
C GLY A 316 9.62 8.32 11.37
N GLU A 317 10.60 9.21 11.24
CA GLU A 317 10.64 10.24 10.18
C GLU A 317 11.72 9.90 9.13
N GLY A 318 11.30 9.58 7.91
CA GLY A 318 12.16 9.46 6.73
C GLY A 318 12.34 10.83 6.06
N ARG A 319 13.59 11.28 5.94
CA ARG A 319 13.95 12.63 5.46
C ARG A 319 14.87 12.62 4.24
N THR A 320 15.04 11.47 3.57
CA THR A 320 15.95 11.35 2.41
C THR A 320 15.20 11.44 1.09
N ALA A 321 15.95 11.58 -0.01
CA ALA A 321 15.38 11.54 -1.35
C ALA A 321 14.69 10.19 -1.66
N LEU A 322 15.23 9.07 -1.14
CA LEU A 322 14.61 7.74 -1.22
C LEU A 322 13.16 7.77 -0.73
N ASP A 323 12.91 8.36 0.44
CA ASP A 323 11.60 8.31 1.09
C ASP A 323 10.53 9.01 0.23
N LEU A 324 10.83 10.22 -0.25
CA LEU A 324 9.91 11.00 -1.09
C LEU A 324 9.74 10.37 -2.48
N LYS A 325 10.81 9.82 -3.07
CA LYS A 325 10.74 9.07 -4.34
C LYS A 325 9.88 7.81 -4.23
N THR A 326 10.05 7.04 -3.16
CA THR A 326 9.24 5.85 -2.86
C THR A 326 7.76 6.23 -2.73
N MET A 327 7.45 7.30 -1.99
CA MET A 327 6.07 7.79 -1.86
C MET A 327 5.46 8.22 -3.21
N ALA A 328 6.22 8.96 -4.03
CA ALA A 328 5.77 9.40 -5.34
C ALA A 328 5.52 8.24 -6.32
N ARG A 329 6.41 7.24 -6.33
CA ARG A 329 6.26 6.01 -7.13
C ARG A 329 5.01 5.24 -6.70
N ASP A 330 4.85 5.02 -5.40
CA ASP A 330 3.90 4.05 -4.92
C ASP A 330 2.49 4.60 -4.68
N ILE A 331 2.35 5.92 -4.50
CA ILE A 331 1.06 6.62 -4.34
C ILE A 331 0.84 7.55 -5.53
N PRO A 332 0.66 6.99 -6.75
CA PRO A 332 0.62 7.78 -7.97
C PRO A 332 -0.55 8.76 -8.02
N CYS A 333 -1.68 8.46 -7.36
CA CYS A 333 -2.82 9.36 -7.29
C CYS A 333 -2.52 10.64 -6.47
N GLN A 334 -1.72 10.54 -5.42
CA GLN A 334 -1.26 11.70 -4.63
C GLN A 334 -0.19 12.47 -5.40
N ALA A 335 0.76 11.77 -6.03
CA ALA A 335 1.80 12.40 -6.86
C ALA A 335 1.23 13.14 -8.07
N ALA A 336 0.17 12.61 -8.69
CA ALA A 336 -0.51 13.25 -9.81
C ALA A 336 -1.44 14.40 -9.40
N CYS A 337 -1.77 14.54 -8.11
CA CYS A 337 -2.56 15.67 -7.65
C CYS A 337 -1.66 16.90 -7.50
N PRO A 338 -1.92 18.02 -8.22
CA PRO A 338 -1.08 19.21 -8.12
C PRO A 338 -0.96 19.75 -6.69
N ALA A 339 -2.04 19.65 -5.91
CA ALA A 339 -2.04 20.10 -4.52
C ALA A 339 -1.40 19.10 -3.53
N GLY A 340 -1.07 17.88 -3.97
CA GLY A 340 -0.45 16.84 -3.14
C GLY A 340 -1.39 16.11 -2.18
N THR A 341 -2.71 16.14 -2.41
CA THR A 341 -3.72 15.61 -1.48
C THR A 341 -3.49 14.15 -1.10
N ASN A 342 -3.56 13.84 0.21
CA ASN A 342 -3.46 12.47 0.73
C ASN A 342 -4.72 11.63 0.39
N VAL A 343 -4.81 11.22 -0.87
CA VAL A 343 -5.93 10.45 -1.43
C VAL A 343 -6.21 9.14 -0.67
N PRO A 344 -5.20 8.28 -0.40
CA PRO A 344 -5.46 7.03 0.29
C PRO A 344 -6.07 7.23 1.68
N GLU A 345 -5.56 8.20 2.45
CA GLU A 345 -5.96 8.37 3.83
C GLU A 345 -7.39 8.93 3.95
N TYR A 346 -7.75 9.97 3.18
CA TYR A 346 -9.12 10.49 3.28
C TYR A 346 -10.15 9.46 2.79
N ILE A 347 -9.82 8.62 1.79
CA ILE A 347 -10.71 7.54 1.35
C ILE A 347 -10.83 6.47 2.45
N ARG A 348 -9.74 6.15 3.16
CA ARG A 348 -9.80 5.23 4.31
C ARG A 348 -10.80 5.69 5.36
N GLN A 349 -10.83 6.99 5.66
CA GLN A 349 -11.77 7.54 6.64
C GLN A 349 -13.25 7.31 6.24
N LEU A 350 -13.57 7.28 4.94
CA LEU A 350 -14.91 6.91 4.47
C LEU A 350 -15.23 5.44 4.71
N VAL A 351 -14.26 4.53 4.53
CA VAL A 351 -14.42 3.11 4.90
C VAL A 351 -14.65 2.95 6.41
N LEU A 352 -13.99 3.79 7.20
CA LEU A 352 -14.16 3.86 8.66
C LEU A 352 -15.42 4.64 9.10
N LYS A 353 -16.26 5.08 8.15
CA LYS A 353 -17.49 5.85 8.39
C LYS A 353 -17.25 7.16 9.16
N ASN A 354 -16.12 7.81 8.89
CA ASN A 354 -15.72 9.09 9.47
C ASN A 354 -15.58 10.17 8.38
N PRO A 355 -16.70 10.71 7.85
CA PRO A 355 -16.67 11.73 6.80
C PRO A 355 -16.03 13.05 7.27
N ASP A 356 -16.15 13.40 8.56
CA ASP A 356 -15.53 14.61 9.13
C ASP A 356 -14.00 14.55 9.05
N ALA A 357 -13.39 13.42 9.45
CA ALA A 357 -11.94 13.23 9.30
C ALA A 357 -11.52 13.14 7.83
N SER A 358 -12.33 12.51 6.97
CA SER A 358 -12.09 12.46 5.52
C SER A 358 -12.02 13.87 4.93
N TYR A 359 -13.01 14.72 5.22
CA TYR A 359 -13.05 16.10 4.77
C TYR A 359 -11.85 16.89 5.30
N ARG A 360 -11.53 16.77 6.59
CA ARG A 360 -10.40 17.49 7.22
C ARG A 360 -9.05 17.14 6.59
N ILE A 361 -8.79 15.86 6.35
CA ILE A 361 -7.54 15.39 5.70
C ILE A 361 -7.46 15.91 4.27
N ASN A 362 -8.59 16.00 3.57
CA ASN A 362 -8.66 16.63 2.26
C ASN A 362 -8.31 18.12 2.33
N GLN A 363 -8.90 18.84 3.29
CA GLN A 363 -8.78 20.29 3.47
C GLN A 363 -7.35 20.79 3.69
N GLU A 364 -6.49 19.98 4.34
CA GLU A 364 -5.07 20.29 4.55
C GLU A 364 -4.39 20.66 3.22
N ASP A 365 -4.57 19.81 2.22
CA ASP A 365 -3.91 20.00 0.94
C ASP A 365 -4.80 20.61 -0.13
N ASN A 366 -6.00 20.08 -0.28
CA ASN A 366 -6.99 20.56 -1.22
C ASN A 366 -7.86 21.59 -0.50
N VAL A 367 -7.61 22.87 -0.78
CA VAL A 367 -8.22 24.01 -0.09
C VAL A 367 -9.75 24.01 -0.09
N PHE A 368 -10.35 23.45 -1.14
CA PHE A 368 -11.79 23.45 -1.36
C PHE A 368 -12.31 22.03 -1.63
N PRO A 369 -12.34 21.10 -0.66
CA PRO A 369 -12.73 19.72 -0.90
C PRO A 369 -14.14 19.56 -1.50
N GLY A 370 -15.12 20.34 -1.04
CA GLY A 370 -16.50 20.34 -1.52
C GLY A 370 -16.62 20.87 -2.94
N VAL A 371 -15.93 21.97 -3.27
CA VAL A 371 -15.86 22.49 -4.65
C VAL A 371 -15.15 21.51 -5.57
N LEU A 372 -13.95 21.06 -5.21
CA LEU A 372 -13.14 20.15 -6.04
C LEU A 372 -13.66 18.71 -6.03
N GLY A 373 -14.66 18.38 -5.21
CA GLY A 373 -15.45 17.15 -5.34
C GLY A 373 -16.40 17.19 -6.55
N ARG A 374 -16.72 18.39 -7.04
CA ARG A 374 -17.67 18.62 -8.14
C ARG A 374 -16.97 18.94 -9.46
N ILE A 375 -15.98 19.84 -9.43
CA ILE A 375 -15.41 20.44 -10.64
C ILE A 375 -13.95 20.07 -10.94
N CYS A 376 -13.34 19.18 -10.15
CA CYS A 376 -11.93 18.82 -10.37
C CYS A 376 -11.73 18.12 -11.72
N THR A 377 -10.60 18.39 -12.37
CA THR A 377 -10.12 17.75 -13.59
C THR A 377 -9.62 16.31 -13.38
N ARG A 378 -9.60 15.84 -12.12
CA ARG A 378 -9.33 14.47 -11.69
C ARG A 378 -7.99 13.87 -12.17
N PRO A 379 -6.86 14.59 -12.12
CA PRO A 379 -5.57 14.05 -12.59
C PRO A 379 -5.11 12.80 -11.81
N CYS A 380 -5.62 12.63 -10.59
CA CYS A 380 -5.37 11.47 -9.73
C CYS A 380 -6.03 10.17 -10.21
N GLU A 381 -7.13 10.22 -10.96
CA GLU A 381 -7.88 9.03 -11.38
C GLU A 381 -7.17 8.28 -12.53
N PRO A 382 -6.69 8.94 -13.61
CA PRO A 382 -5.85 8.28 -14.63
C PRO A 382 -4.55 7.69 -14.07
N ALA A 383 -3.98 8.29 -13.02
CA ALA A 383 -2.77 7.78 -12.37
C ALA A 383 -3.04 6.63 -11.38
N CYS A 384 -4.30 6.36 -11.03
CA CYS A 384 -4.65 5.35 -10.04
C CYS A 384 -4.14 3.96 -10.43
N ARG A 385 -3.56 3.22 -9.48
CA ARG A 385 -3.00 1.86 -9.70
C ARG A 385 -4.00 0.83 -10.24
N HIS A 386 -5.31 1.08 -10.12
CA HIS A 386 -6.33 0.23 -10.76
C HIS A 386 -6.25 0.23 -12.29
N GLN A 387 -5.73 1.31 -12.88
CA GLN A 387 -5.45 1.39 -14.32
C GLN A 387 -4.30 0.47 -14.73
N TRP A 388 -3.36 0.19 -13.83
CA TRP A 388 -2.22 -0.70 -14.10
C TRP A 388 -2.61 -2.18 -13.98
N THR A 389 -3.58 -2.49 -13.11
CA THR A 389 -4.04 -3.85 -12.84
C THR A 389 -5.28 -4.27 -13.63
N ASN A 390 -5.82 -3.36 -14.46
CA ASN A 390 -7.05 -3.53 -15.25
C ASN A 390 -8.26 -4.00 -14.41
N THR A 391 -8.49 -3.35 -13.25
CA THR A 391 -9.51 -3.73 -12.26
C THR A 391 -10.73 -2.81 -12.30
N ASN A 392 -11.49 -2.87 -13.41
CA ASN A 392 -12.75 -2.12 -13.62
C ASN A 392 -12.59 -0.58 -13.54
N GLY A 393 -11.46 -0.04 -14.02
CA GLY A 393 -11.20 1.40 -14.03
C GLY A 393 -10.73 1.97 -12.69
N PRO A 394 -10.47 3.28 -12.59
CA PRO A 394 -9.88 3.89 -11.41
C PRO A 394 -10.87 3.93 -10.24
N VAL A 395 -10.36 4.17 -9.03
CA VAL A 395 -11.21 4.57 -7.90
C VAL A 395 -11.84 5.93 -8.25
N THR A 396 -13.12 6.15 -7.94
CA THR A 396 -13.85 7.40 -8.18
C THR A 396 -13.49 8.45 -7.12
N ILE A 397 -12.21 8.82 -7.08
CA ILE A 397 -11.56 9.68 -6.09
C ILE A 397 -12.27 11.03 -5.94
N CYS A 398 -12.71 11.64 -7.06
CA CYS A 398 -13.42 12.92 -7.05
C CYS A 398 -14.79 12.83 -6.38
N HIS A 399 -15.56 11.78 -6.70
CA HIS A 399 -16.89 11.57 -6.13
C HIS A 399 -16.81 11.19 -4.64
N LEU A 400 -15.80 10.42 -4.23
CA LEU A 400 -15.57 10.12 -2.81
C LEU A 400 -15.18 11.39 -2.03
N LYS A 401 -14.40 12.30 -2.63
CA LYS A 401 -14.12 13.61 -2.05
C LYS A 401 -15.41 14.42 -1.85
N ARG A 402 -16.30 14.45 -2.86
CA ARG A 402 -17.62 15.07 -2.73
C ARG A 402 -18.44 14.41 -1.63
N ALA A 403 -18.50 13.08 -1.60
CA ALA A 403 -19.25 12.34 -0.58
C ALA A 403 -18.79 12.67 0.85
N ALA A 404 -17.48 12.85 1.05
CA ALA A 404 -16.95 13.33 2.34
C ALA A 404 -17.47 14.73 2.69
N ALA A 405 -17.45 15.66 1.72
CA ALA A 405 -17.92 17.03 1.91
C ALA A 405 -19.44 17.13 2.13
N ASP A 406 -20.23 16.28 1.48
CA ASP A 406 -21.69 16.27 1.59
C ASP A 406 -22.18 15.51 2.84
N SER A 407 -21.37 14.58 3.38
CA SER A 407 -21.74 13.73 4.54
C SER A 407 -21.14 14.21 5.86
N LYS A 408 -20.34 15.29 5.87
CA LYS A 408 -19.75 15.84 7.09
C LYS A 408 -20.81 16.37 8.04
N SER A 409 -20.56 16.28 9.34
CA SER A 409 -21.49 16.71 10.38
C SER A 409 -21.31 18.17 10.78
N GLN A 410 -20.13 18.74 10.52
CA GLN A 410 -19.78 20.12 10.81
C GLN A 410 -19.47 20.89 9.52
N PRO A 411 -19.78 22.20 9.47
CA PRO A 411 -19.33 23.03 8.37
C PRO A 411 -17.80 23.09 8.32
N ALA A 412 -17.27 23.46 7.16
CA ALA A 412 -15.87 23.77 6.98
C ALA A 412 -15.41 24.78 8.05
N GLY A 413 -14.23 24.54 8.61
CA GLY A 413 -13.64 25.44 9.61
C GLY A 413 -12.16 25.67 9.32
N PRO A 414 -11.54 26.69 9.94
CA PRO A 414 -10.14 27.00 9.73
C PRO A 414 -9.22 25.84 10.13
N LEU A 415 -8.05 25.80 9.52
CA LEU A 415 -6.96 24.88 9.87
C LEU A 415 -6.05 25.54 10.93
N PRO A 416 -5.35 24.74 11.75
CA PRO A 416 -4.39 25.29 12.69
C PRO A 416 -3.26 26.02 11.97
N ALA A 417 -2.72 27.05 12.62
CA ALA A 417 -1.51 27.74 12.19
C ALA A 417 -0.31 26.78 12.24
N TRP A 418 0.65 27.02 11.35
CA TRP A 418 1.94 26.33 11.36
C TRP A 418 2.85 26.82 12.48
N PHE A 419 2.69 28.08 12.89
CA PHE A 419 3.45 28.75 13.94
C PHE A 419 2.50 29.51 14.86
N ASP A 420 2.70 29.41 16.17
CA ASP A 420 1.86 30.11 17.17
C ASP A 420 2.15 31.61 17.23
N GLU A 421 3.36 32.03 16.86
CA GLU A 421 3.80 33.42 16.91
C GLU A 421 3.57 34.15 15.58
N SER A 422 3.11 35.39 15.66
CA SER A 422 3.05 36.27 14.49
C SER A 422 4.45 36.62 14.00
N THR A 423 4.62 36.69 12.68
CA THR A 423 5.86 37.15 12.05
C THR A 423 6.05 38.66 12.12
N GLY A 424 4.98 39.41 12.43
CA GLY A 424 4.95 40.87 12.38
C GLY A 424 5.03 41.44 10.95
N LYS A 425 4.86 40.60 9.92
CA LYS A 425 4.90 40.99 8.51
C LYS A 425 3.50 41.14 7.93
N SER A 426 3.29 42.19 7.13
CA SER A 426 2.00 42.46 6.47
C SER A 426 2.05 42.16 4.97
N ILE A 427 0.99 41.53 4.47
CA ILE A 427 0.88 41.10 3.08
C ILE A 427 -0.49 41.48 2.52
N ALA A 428 -0.49 42.14 1.36
CA ALA A 428 -1.70 42.37 0.59
C ALA A 428 -1.89 41.29 -0.48
N VAL A 429 -3.06 40.66 -0.53
CA VAL A 429 -3.43 39.68 -1.55
C VAL A 429 -4.51 40.27 -2.46
N ILE A 430 -4.24 40.38 -3.75
CA ILE A 430 -5.14 41.00 -4.72
C ILE A 430 -5.90 39.91 -5.50
N GLY A 431 -7.20 39.83 -5.26
CA GLY A 431 -8.12 38.85 -5.86
C GLY A 431 -8.56 37.78 -4.85
N GLY A 432 -9.87 37.68 -4.64
CA GLY A 432 -10.56 36.69 -3.79
C GLY A 432 -10.98 35.43 -4.53
N GLY A 433 -10.24 35.05 -5.58
CA GLY A 433 -10.43 33.79 -6.31
C GLY A 433 -9.72 32.59 -5.66
N PRO A 434 -9.74 31.41 -6.29
CA PRO A 434 -9.14 30.19 -5.72
C PRO A 434 -7.69 30.36 -5.28
N ALA A 435 -6.85 30.98 -6.12
CA ALA A 435 -5.44 31.17 -5.83
C ALA A 435 -5.21 32.18 -4.69
N GLY A 436 -5.89 33.33 -4.73
CA GLY A 436 -5.76 34.35 -3.68
C GLY A 436 -6.23 33.85 -2.32
N LEU A 437 -7.36 33.15 -2.27
CA LEU A 437 -7.87 32.54 -1.03
C LEU A 437 -6.93 31.44 -0.51
N ALA A 438 -6.43 30.55 -1.37
CA ALA A 438 -5.49 29.51 -0.99
C ALA A 438 -4.17 30.11 -0.46
N ALA A 439 -3.64 31.14 -1.12
CA ALA A 439 -2.41 31.80 -0.70
C ALA A 439 -2.62 32.58 0.60
N ALA A 440 -3.72 33.32 0.73
CA ALA A 440 -4.04 34.07 1.95
C ALA A 440 -4.18 33.13 3.15
N ARG A 441 -4.84 31.98 2.97
CA ARG A 441 -4.92 30.92 3.99
C ARG A 441 -3.53 30.44 4.41
N GLU A 442 -2.67 30.06 3.47
CA GLU A 442 -1.34 29.55 3.81
C GLU A 442 -0.45 30.62 4.45
N LEU A 443 -0.49 31.86 3.96
CA LEU A 443 0.25 32.99 4.54
C LEU A 443 -0.23 33.31 5.96
N GLY A 444 -1.54 33.25 6.20
CA GLY A 444 -2.12 33.39 7.54
C GLY A 444 -1.67 32.25 8.46
N ARG A 445 -1.70 31.00 8.00
CA ARG A 445 -1.17 29.85 8.77
C ARG A 445 0.33 29.98 9.06
N LEU A 446 1.09 30.65 8.21
CA LEU A 446 2.52 30.95 8.42
C LEU A 446 2.75 32.08 9.45
N GLY A 447 1.70 32.72 9.96
CA GLY A 447 1.75 33.75 10.99
C GLY A 447 1.85 35.18 10.48
N HIS A 448 1.68 35.40 9.16
CA HIS A 448 1.67 36.73 8.55
C HIS A 448 0.31 37.41 8.71
N ALA A 449 0.29 38.75 8.81
CA ALA A 449 -0.93 39.53 8.74
C ALA A 449 -1.35 39.69 7.27
N VAL A 450 -2.53 39.20 6.91
CA VAL A 450 -2.99 39.16 5.51
C VAL A 450 -4.25 40.01 5.34
N GLU A 451 -4.18 40.95 4.40
CA GLU A 451 -5.33 41.72 3.92
C GLU A 451 -5.63 41.31 2.47
N LEU A 452 -6.86 40.90 2.20
CA LEU A 452 -7.33 40.42 0.91
C LEU A 452 -8.27 41.44 0.27
N PHE A 453 -7.97 41.84 -0.96
CA PHE A 453 -8.71 42.84 -1.72
C PHE A 453 -9.40 42.18 -2.92
N GLU A 454 -10.73 42.20 -2.94
CA GLU A 454 -11.55 41.65 -4.02
C GLU A 454 -12.40 42.76 -4.66
N ARG A 455 -12.38 42.79 -6.00
CA ARG A 455 -13.10 43.77 -6.81
C ARG A 455 -14.61 43.56 -6.77
N GLU A 456 -15.05 42.31 -6.78
CA GLU A 456 -16.45 41.91 -6.84
C GLU A 456 -17.08 41.89 -5.42
N PRO A 457 -18.42 41.87 -5.29
CA PRO A 457 -19.08 41.93 -3.98
C PRO A 457 -19.05 40.62 -3.19
N VAL A 458 -18.58 39.51 -3.78
CA VAL A 458 -18.39 38.24 -3.06
C VAL A 458 -17.08 37.57 -3.46
N LEU A 459 -16.54 36.78 -2.54
CA LEU A 459 -15.36 35.95 -2.74
C LEU A 459 -15.70 34.68 -3.56
N GLY A 460 -14.66 34.00 -4.03
CA GLY A 460 -14.73 32.74 -4.79
C GLY A 460 -14.27 32.86 -6.23
N GLY A 461 -14.15 34.08 -6.77
CA GLY A 461 -13.65 34.34 -8.13
C GLY A 461 -14.39 33.49 -9.18
N GLN A 462 -13.66 32.79 -10.04
CA GLN A 462 -14.27 31.95 -11.09
C GLN A 462 -15.18 30.82 -10.54
N MET A 463 -15.00 30.39 -9.28
CA MET A 463 -15.91 29.41 -8.65
C MET A 463 -17.31 29.99 -8.41
N ALA A 464 -17.39 31.29 -8.13
CA ALA A 464 -18.65 32.01 -7.97
C ALA A 464 -19.20 32.56 -9.30
N TRP A 465 -18.31 33.02 -10.19
CA TRP A 465 -18.70 33.80 -11.37
C TRP A 465 -18.61 33.05 -12.70
N GLY A 466 -17.74 32.05 -12.81
CA GLY A 466 -17.44 31.36 -14.07
C GLY A 466 -18.17 30.03 -14.26
N ILE A 467 -18.57 29.38 -13.16
CA ILE A 467 -19.13 28.03 -13.16
C ILE A 467 -20.62 28.09 -12.80
N PRO A 468 -21.52 27.46 -13.56
CA PRO A 468 -22.95 27.51 -13.28
C PRO A 468 -23.34 26.74 -12.01
N GLU A 469 -24.40 27.20 -11.35
CA GLU A 469 -24.87 26.66 -10.07
C GLU A 469 -25.30 25.18 -10.16
N PHE A 470 -25.84 24.74 -11.30
CA PHE A 470 -26.20 23.33 -11.52
C PHE A 470 -25.00 22.36 -11.55
N ARG A 471 -23.77 22.88 -11.63
CA ARG A 471 -22.51 22.12 -11.45
C ARG A 471 -21.83 22.42 -10.12
N LEU A 472 -21.92 23.67 -9.65
CA LEU A 472 -21.26 24.12 -8.43
C LEU A 472 -22.19 25.01 -7.60
N PRO A 473 -22.91 24.44 -6.62
CA PRO A 473 -23.80 25.18 -5.73
C PRO A 473 -23.09 26.32 -4.98
N ARG A 474 -23.79 27.45 -4.82
CA ARG A 474 -23.20 28.67 -4.22
C ARG A 474 -22.99 28.56 -2.72
N ASP A 475 -23.86 27.83 -2.02
CA ASP A 475 -23.73 27.53 -0.60
C ASP A 475 -22.45 26.74 -0.32
N VAL A 476 -22.10 25.76 -1.16
CA VAL A 476 -20.84 24.99 -1.05
C VAL A 476 -19.62 25.90 -1.22
N VAL A 477 -19.64 26.80 -2.21
CA VAL A 477 -18.54 27.77 -2.40
C VAL A 477 -18.43 28.70 -1.20
N GLN A 478 -19.55 29.27 -0.75
CA GLN A 478 -19.59 30.20 0.37
C GLN A 478 -19.10 29.55 1.67
N GLU A 479 -19.50 28.31 1.96
CA GLU A 479 -19.08 27.59 3.15
C GLU A 479 -17.54 27.46 3.23
N GLU A 480 -16.89 26.99 2.17
CA GLU A 480 -15.45 26.74 2.17
C GLU A 480 -14.63 28.03 2.12
N VAL A 481 -15.15 29.05 1.44
CA VAL A 481 -14.54 30.38 1.39
C VAL A 481 -14.67 31.10 2.73
N GLN A 482 -15.80 30.97 3.41
CA GLN A 482 -16.01 31.55 4.74
C GLN A 482 -15.05 30.93 5.76
N ALA A 483 -14.82 29.62 5.70
CA ALA A 483 -13.84 28.95 6.56
C ALA A 483 -12.41 29.52 6.41
N ILE A 484 -12.07 30.06 5.23
CA ILE A 484 -10.81 30.75 4.99
C ILE A 484 -10.86 32.17 5.54
N ALA A 485 -11.91 32.94 5.27
CA ALA A 485 -12.07 34.29 5.81
C ALA A 485 -12.00 34.29 7.35
N ASP A 486 -12.64 33.30 7.99
CA ASP A 486 -12.67 33.10 9.44
C ASP A 486 -11.30 32.69 10.03
N SER A 487 -10.28 32.44 9.20
CA SER A 487 -8.91 32.13 9.66
C SER A 487 -8.09 33.37 10.09
N GLY A 488 -8.74 34.54 10.15
CA GLY A 488 -8.11 35.80 10.57
C GLY A 488 -7.56 36.64 9.43
N ILE A 489 -8.09 36.46 8.21
CA ILE A 489 -7.77 37.28 7.04
C ILE A 489 -8.69 38.50 7.04
N ASP A 490 -8.15 39.71 6.89
CA ASP A 490 -8.97 40.91 6.71
C ASP A 490 -9.43 40.99 5.26
N VAL A 491 -10.73 41.15 5.01
CA VAL A 491 -11.33 41.03 3.68
C VAL A 491 -11.99 42.33 3.26
N HIS A 492 -11.52 42.90 2.16
CA HIS A 492 -12.00 44.12 1.54
C HIS A 492 -12.71 43.81 0.22
N LEU A 493 -14.05 43.84 0.24
CA LEU A 493 -14.89 43.59 -0.94
C LEU A 493 -15.24 44.89 -1.67
N GLY A 494 -15.41 44.81 -2.99
CA GLY A 494 -15.71 45.98 -3.83
C GLY A 494 -14.50 46.89 -4.09
N GLU A 495 -13.29 46.44 -3.76
CA GLU A 495 -12.07 47.22 -3.92
C GLU A 495 -11.33 46.87 -5.22
N HIS A 496 -11.37 47.80 -6.18
CA HIS A 496 -10.62 47.68 -7.42
C HIS A 496 -9.18 48.17 -7.21
N VAL A 497 -8.21 47.28 -7.45
CA VAL A 497 -6.79 47.61 -7.43
C VAL A 497 -6.29 47.78 -8.86
N ASP A 498 -6.00 49.02 -9.23
CA ASP A 498 -5.31 49.37 -10.46
C ASP A 498 -3.79 49.47 -10.25
N THR A 499 -3.06 49.86 -11.30
CA THR A 499 -1.60 49.99 -11.30
C THR A 499 -1.09 51.00 -10.26
N GLU A 500 -1.77 52.13 -10.10
CA GLU A 500 -1.37 53.18 -9.15
C GLU A 500 -1.57 52.68 -7.72
N ARG A 501 -2.74 52.07 -7.45
CA ARG A 501 -3.05 51.48 -6.16
C ARG A 501 -2.09 50.33 -5.82
N LEU A 502 -1.78 49.45 -6.78
CA LEU A 502 -0.82 48.37 -6.57
C LEU A 502 0.57 48.90 -6.21
N SER A 503 1.02 49.99 -6.86
CA SER A 503 2.29 50.64 -6.53
C SER A 503 2.31 51.21 -5.11
N GLN A 504 1.21 51.86 -4.69
CA GLN A 504 1.07 52.35 -3.31
C GLN A 504 1.10 51.21 -2.29
N MET A 505 0.46 50.08 -2.61
CA MET A 505 0.45 48.90 -1.74
C MET A 505 1.84 48.28 -1.61
N ALA A 506 2.65 48.27 -2.68
CA ALA A 506 4.04 47.80 -2.61
C ALA A 506 4.93 48.65 -1.66
N GLU A 507 4.57 49.91 -1.43
CA GLU A 507 5.22 50.77 -0.44
C GLU A 507 4.69 50.55 1.00
N GLN A 508 3.40 50.20 1.14
CA GLN A 508 2.71 50.06 2.43
C GLN A 508 2.88 48.69 3.09
N TYR A 509 2.96 47.63 2.29
CA TYR A 509 3.06 46.25 2.77
C TYR A 509 4.51 45.72 2.64
N ASP A 510 4.84 44.71 3.44
CA ASP A 510 6.12 44.01 3.29
C ASP A 510 6.17 43.20 1.98
N ALA A 511 5.03 42.66 1.54
CA ALA A 511 4.87 42.00 0.23
C ALA A 511 3.44 42.18 -0.33
N VAL A 512 3.32 42.06 -1.65
CA VAL A 512 2.03 42.07 -2.35
C VAL A 512 1.95 40.85 -3.28
N LEU A 513 0.85 40.10 -3.20
CA LEU A 513 0.58 38.94 -4.05
C LEU A 513 -0.58 39.22 -4.99
N VAL A 514 -0.33 39.21 -6.30
CA VAL A 514 -1.33 39.45 -7.34
C VAL A 514 -1.92 38.12 -7.84
N ALA A 515 -3.17 37.86 -7.50
CA ALA A 515 -3.96 36.69 -7.89
C ALA A 515 -5.24 37.09 -8.66
N ALA A 516 -5.12 38.12 -9.52
CA ALA A 516 -6.24 38.71 -10.26
C ALA A 516 -6.87 37.82 -11.36
N GLY A 517 -6.27 36.65 -11.64
CA GLY A 517 -6.75 35.66 -12.59
C GLY A 517 -6.74 36.10 -14.07
N ALA A 518 -7.28 35.24 -14.93
CA ALA A 518 -7.49 35.51 -16.35
C ALA A 518 -8.96 35.92 -16.62
N ILE A 519 -9.26 37.19 -16.37
CA ILE A 519 -10.64 37.71 -16.32
C ILE A 519 -11.11 38.42 -17.60
N ARG A 520 -10.39 38.27 -18.72
CA ARG A 520 -10.74 38.90 -20.00
C ARG A 520 -10.99 37.83 -21.07
N GLY A 521 -12.20 37.77 -21.63
CA GLY A 521 -12.49 36.89 -22.75
C GLY A 521 -11.65 37.26 -23.99
N ILE A 522 -11.07 36.26 -24.66
CA ILE A 522 -10.36 36.50 -25.92
C ILE A 522 -11.37 36.87 -27.00
N LYS A 523 -11.24 38.07 -27.58
CA LYS A 523 -12.10 38.52 -28.68
C LYS A 523 -11.95 37.60 -29.89
N LEU A 524 -13.06 37.13 -30.43
CA LEU A 524 -13.09 36.37 -31.67
C LEU A 524 -12.85 37.32 -32.86
N LYS A 525 -11.67 37.22 -33.48
CA LYS A 525 -11.37 37.96 -34.72
C LYS A 525 -11.75 37.12 -35.92
N ILE A 526 -12.92 37.38 -36.50
CA ILE A 526 -13.46 36.66 -37.64
C ILE A 526 -14.08 37.63 -38.64
N GLU A 527 -13.99 37.32 -39.93
CA GLU A 527 -14.58 38.13 -40.98
C GLU A 527 -16.11 38.21 -40.82
N GLY A 528 -16.68 39.41 -40.97
CA GLY A 528 -18.13 39.64 -40.96
C GLY A 528 -18.79 39.66 -39.58
N LEU A 529 -18.02 39.60 -38.50
CA LEU A 529 -18.52 39.84 -37.14
C LEU A 529 -18.39 41.33 -36.78
N ASP A 530 -19.53 42.02 -36.67
CA ASP A 530 -19.59 43.41 -36.23
C ASP A 530 -19.35 43.50 -34.71
N ASP A 531 -18.74 44.59 -34.22
CA ASP A 531 -18.49 44.78 -32.77
C ASP A 531 -19.78 44.87 -31.94
N ASP A 532 -20.87 45.37 -32.54
CA ASP A 532 -22.20 45.49 -31.93
C ASP A 532 -23.10 44.27 -32.21
N ALA A 533 -22.55 43.22 -32.86
CA ALA A 533 -23.31 42.02 -33.17
C ALA A 533 -23.79 41.30 -31.90
N ASN A 534 -24.85 40.50 -32.02
CA ASN A 534 -25.33 39.62 -30.95
C ASN A 534 -24.37 38.42 -30.71
N ALA A 535 -23.14 38.73 -30.31
CA ALA A 535 -22.06 37.79 -30.04
C ALA A 535 -21.41 38.10 -28.71
N ILE A 536 -21.21 37.08 -27.88
CA ILE A 536 -20.71 37.23 -26.51
C ILE A 536 -19.60 36.22 -26.22
N SER A 537 -18.58 36.67 -25.47
CA SER A 537 -17.53 35.76 -25.02
C SER A 537 -18.11 34.77 -24.01
N GLY A 538 -17.62 33.54 -23.99
CA GLY A 538 -18.09 32.53 -23.03
C GLY A 538 -17.91 32.98 -21.58
N TYR A 539 -16.84 33.73 -21.29
CA TYR A 539 -16.63 34.31 -19.96
C TYR A 539 -17.72 35.33 -19.59
N ASP A 540 -17.99 36.30 -20.46
CA ASP A 540 -19.00 37.34 -20.18
C ASP A 540 -20.40 36.76 -20.10
N PHE A 541 -20.70 35.77 -20.93
CA PHE A 541 -21.96 35.02 -20.88
C PHE A 541 -22.14 34.34 -19.52
N MET A 542 -21.14 33.57 -19.08
CA MET A 542 -21.23 32.85 -17.80
C MET A 542 -21.26 33.81 -16.60
N LYS A 543 -20.48 34.91 -16.64
CA LYS A 543 -20.52 35.93 -15.58
C LYS A 543 -21.94 36.48 -15.44
N ARG A 544 -22.57 36.89 -16.54
CA ARG A 544 -23.94 37.42 -16.53
C ARG A 544 -24.98 36.38 -16.11
N TYR A 545 -24.81 35.13 -16.56
CA TYR A 545 -25.66 34.01 -16.14
C TYR A 545 -25.65 33.82 -14.63
N ASN A 546 -24.46 33.89 -14.03
CA ASN A 546 -24.28 33.66 -12.60
C ASN A 546 -24.65 34.87 -11.74
N THR A 547 -24.53 36.10 -12.26
CA THR A 547 -24.96 37.33 -11.55
C THR A 547 -26.45 37.61 -11.71
N GLY A 548 -27.12 36.97 -12.68
CA GLY A 548 -28.51 37.29 -13.05
C GLY A 548 -28.63 38.58 -13.87
N ASP A 549 -27.51 39.07 -14.44
CA ASP A 549 -27.52 40.25 -15.30
C ASP A 549 -28.21 39.94 -16.65
N PRO A 550 -28.81 40.95 -17.31
CA PRO A 550 -29.40 40.77 -18.62
C PRO A 550 -28.42 40.20 -19.66
N ILE A 551 -28.78 39.06 -20.23
CA ILE A 551 -28.00 38.35 -21.25
C ILE A 551 -28.67 38.51 -22.61
N PRO A 552 -27.96 39.02 -23.64
CA PRO A 552 -28.52 39.18 -24.98
C PRO A 552 -28.51 37.85 -25.72
N VAL A 553 -29.31 36.87 -25.28
CA VAL A 553 -29.42 35.56 -25.93
C VAL A 553 -30.86 35.32 -26.35
N SER A 554 -31.05 35.02 -27.63
CA SER A 554 -32.36 34.77 -28.23
C SER A 554 -32.23 33.86 -29.44
N GLY A 555 -33.29 33.11 -29.75
CA GLY A 555 -33.34 32.29 -30.96
C GLY A 555 -32.34 31.14 -30.94
N ASP A 556 -31.87 30.74 -32.12
CA ASP A 556 -30.95 29.60 -32.25
C ASP A 556 -29.51 30.02 -31.90
N VAL A 557 -28.81 29.19 -31.11
CA VAL A 557 -27.49 29.52 -30.55
C VAL A 557 -26.39 28.62 -31.12
N VAL A 558 -25.30 29.21 -31.58
CA VAL A 558 -24.07 28.50 -31.98
C VAL A 558 -22.95 28.81 -31.00
N ILE A 559 -22.20 27.78 -30.59
CA ILE A 559 -21.12 27.90 -29.61
C ILE A 559 -19.81 27.48 -30.25
N ILE A 560 -18.80 28.33 -30.19
CA ILE A 560 -17.45 28.03 -30.70
C ILE A 560 -16.54 27.72 -29.51
N GLY A 561 -16.00 26.51 -29.44
CA GLY A 561 -15.10 26.09 -28.36
C GLY A 561 -15.13 24.60 -28.10
N GLY A 562 -14.24 24.11 -27.23
CA GLY A 562 -14.17 22.69 -26.87
C GLY A 562 -13.70 22.42 -25.44
N GLY A 563 -13.82 23.41 -24.55
CA GLY A 563 -13.47 23.30 -23.13
C GLY A 563 -14.70 23.39 -22.22
N PHE A 564 -14.48 23.34 -20.90
CA PHE A 564 -15.55 23.39 -19.90
C PHE A 564 -16.45 24.62 -20.06
N THR A 565 -15.87 25.81 -20.31
CA THR A 565 -16.67 27.02 -20.57
C THR A 565 -17.66 26.86 -21.73
N ALA A 566 -17.28 26.14 -22.80
CA ALA A 566 -18.19 25.92 -23.93
C ALA A 566 -19.36 25.01 -23.55
N VAL A 567 -19.09 23.96 -22.77
CA VAL A 567 -20.12 23.04 -22.23
C VAL A 567 -21.05 23.78 -21.28
N ASP A 568 -20.51 24.57 -20.36
CA ASP A 568 -21.28 25.36 -19.40
C ASP A 568 -22.15 26.40 -20.11
N CYS A 569 -21.61 27.10 -21.12
CA CYS A 569 -22.38 28.03 -21.95
C CYS A 569 -23.53 27.31 -22.66
N ALA A 570 -23.31 26.12 -23.20
CA ALA A 570 -24.33 25.38 -23.95
C ALA A 570 -25.50 24.96 -23.06
N ARG A 571 -25.18 24.35 -21.92
CA ARG A 571 -26.17 23.87 -20.96
C ARG A 571 -26.93 25.03 -20.28
N SER A 572 -26.26 26.15 -20.05
CA SER A 572 -26.88 27.37 -19.50
C SER A 572 -27.76 28.07 -20.52
N ALA A 573 -27.32 28.21 -21.78
CA ALA A 573 -28.14 28.77 -22.86
C ALA A 573 -29.41 27.95 -23.10
N ARG A 574 -29.31 26.62 -23.02
CA ARG A 574 -30.45 25.70 -23.11
C ARG A 574 -31.49 25.96 -22.02
N ARG A 575 -31.07 26.21 -20.78
CA ARG A 575 -31.95 26.55 -19.66
C ARG A 575 -32.66 27.89 -19.84
N LEU A 576 -31.94 28.90 -20.35
CA LEU A 576 -32.52 30.23 -20.60
C LEU A 576 -33.59 30.21 -21.71
N LEU A 577 -33.36 29.42 -22.76
CA LEU A 577 -34.20 29.43 -23.97
C LEU A 577 -35.29 28.35 -23.95
N GLY A 578 -35.19 27.37 -23.06
CA GLY A 578 -36.10 26.23 -22.98
C GLY A 578 -36.08 25.34 -24.23
N GLU A 579 -37.11 24.49 -24.38
CA GLU A 579 -37.15 23.49 -25.45
C GLU A 579 -37.40 24.05 -26.86
N GLN A 580 -37.93 25.27 -26.94
CA GLN A 580 -38.49 25.86 -28.16
C GLN A 580 -37.42 26.36 -29.15
N HIS A 581 -36.20 26.61 -28.67
CA HIS A 581 -35.08 27.09 -29.47
C HIS A 581 -33.98 26.05 -29.55
N ARG A 582 -33.27 26.00 -30.69
CA ARG A 582 -32.18 25.05 -30.89
C ARG A 582 -30.90 25.67 -30.34
N VAL A 583 -30.32 25.04 -29.32
CA VAL A 583 -28.88 25.21 -29.06
C VAL A 583 -28.18 24.30 -30.07
N THR A 584 -27.82 24.90 -31.21
CA THR A 584 -27.61 24.20 -32.48
C THR A 584 -26.40 23.26 -32.45
N ALA A 585 -25.29 23.65 -31.83
CA ALA A 585 -24.17 22.76 -31.49
C ALA A 585 -23.01 23.51 -30.81
N ILE A 586 -22.19 22.76 -30.06
CA ILE A 586 -20.77 23.11 -29.82
C ILE A 586 -19.99 22.80 -31.10
N MET A 587 -19.31 23.81 -31.66
CA MET A 587 -18.47 23.70 -32.84
C MET A 587 -17.01 23.74 -32.43
N TYR A 588 -16.31 22.63 -32.67
CA TYR A 588 -14.93 22.44 -32.29
C TYR A 588 -14.02 22.11 -33.48
N ARG A 589 -12.86 22.74 -33.49
CA ARG A 589 -11.88 22.67 -34.59
C ARG A 589 -11.14 21.33 -34.72
N ARG A 590 -11.22 20.46 -33.71
CA ARG A 590 -10.58 19.13 -33.70
C ARG A 590 -11.60 18.03 -33.39
N GLY A 591 -11.15 16.78 -33.30
CA GLY A 591 -11.96 15.66 -32.84
C GLY A 591 -12.36 15.79 -31.36
N GLU A 592 -13.36 15.02 -30.96
CA GLU A 592 -13.95 15.04 -29.62
C GLU A 592 -12.95 14.59 -28.55
N GLU A 593 -12.09 13.64 -28.88
CA GLU A 593 -10.98 13.14 -28.06
C GLU A 593 -9.96 14.24 -27.68
N HIS A 594 -9.97 15.36 -28.40
CA HIS A 594 -9.12 16.52 -28.15
C HIS A 594 -9.82 17.64 -27.37
N MET A 595 -11.10 17.49 -27.02
CA MET A 595 -11.82 18.42 -26.16
C MET A 595 -11.25 18.37 -24.74
N SER A 596 -11.28 19.51 -24.04
CA SER A 596 -10.82 19.57 -22.65
C SER A 596 -11.92 19.18 -21.65
N ALA A 597 -13.19 19.20 -22.07
CA ALA A 597 -14.30 18.70 -21.27
C ALA A 597 -14.24 17.17 -21.17
N SER A 598 -14.66 16.61 -20.03
CA SER A 598 -14.65 15.16 -19.83
C SER A 598 -15.69 14.46 -20.71
N PRO A 599 -15.46 13.17 -21.07
CA PRO A 599 -16.45 12.38 -21.81
C PRO A 599 -17.82 12.33 -21.11
N ASP A 600 -17.85 12.26 -19.78
CA ASP A 600 -19.10 12.27 -19.01
C ASP A 600 -19.87 13.60 -19.17
N GLU A 601 -19.19 14.74 -19.19
CA GLU A 601 -19.82 16.06 -19.38
C GLU A 601 -20.38 16.20 -20.81
N ILE A 602 -19.66 15.70 -21.82
CA ILE A 602 -20.14 15.67 -23.21
C ILE A 602 -21.36 14.76 -23.34
N TRP A 603 -21.37 13.62 -22.62
CA TRP A 603 -22.53 12.73 -22.57
C TRP A 603 -23.75 13.40 -21.93
N GLN A 604 -23.58 14.07 -20.78
CA GLN A 604 -24.66 14.84 -20.15
C GLN A 604 -25.20 15.94 -21.06
N LEU A 605 -24.32 16.62 -21.79
CA LEU A 605 -24.68 17.65 -22.76
C LEU A 605 -25.55 17.08 -23.91
N ARG A 606 -25.21 15.89 -24.42
CA ARG A 606 -26.01 15.20 -25.45
C ARG A 606 -27.37 14.74 -24.93
N LEU A 607 -27.44 14.27 -23.68
CA LEU A 607 -28.71 13.90 -23.05
C LEU A 607 -29.65 15.12 -22.92
N GLU A 608 -29.10 16.33 -22.75
CA GLU A 608 -29.86 17.58 -22.76
C GLU A 608 -30.23 18.07 -24.18
N GLY A 609 -29.95 17.27 -25.22
CA GLY A 609 -30.34 17.52 -26.62
C GLY A 609 -29.42 18.47 -27.38
N ILE A 610 -28.18 18.65 -26.91
CA ILE A 610 -27.19 19.55 -27.52
C ILE A 610 -26.18 18.73 -28.32
N ASP A 611 -26.02 19.08 -29.60
CA ASP A 611 -25.08 18.38 -30.49
C ASP A 611 -23.64 18.94 -30.39
N VAL A 612 -22.67 18.12 -30.80
CA VAL A 612 -21.25 18.52 -30.90
C VAL A 612 -20.78 18.30 -32.34
N GLY A 613 -20.51 19.40 -33.03
CA GLY A 613 -19.85 19.42 -34.34
C GLY A 613 -18.34 19.49 -34.17
N THR A 614 -17.62 18.47 -34.65
CA THR A 614 -16.15 18.40 -34.61
C THR A 614 -15.54 18.66 -35.97
N LEU A 615 -14.23 18.87 -36.00
CA LEU A 615 -13.45 19.12 -37.21
C LEU A 615 -13.97 20.31 -38.04
N VAL A 616 -14.39 21.38 -37.37
CA VAL A 616 -14.96 22.56 -38.03
C VAL A 616 -14.33 23.86 -37.52
N ASN A 617 -13.97 24.76 -38.44
CA ASN A 617 -13.49 26.10 -38.09
C ASN A 617 -14.47 27.16 -38.53
N PRO A 618 -14.68 28.21 -37.72
CA PRO A 618 -15.52 29.33 -38.12
C PRO A 618 -14.74 30.20 -39.14
N ALA A 619 -15.23 30.28 -40.37
CA ALA A 619 -14.58 31.02 -41.46
C ALA A 619 -15.02 32.49 -41.50
N ARG A 620 -16.33 32.74 -41.44
CA ARG A 620 -16.94 34.08 -41.44
C ARG A 620 -18.30 34.07 -40.77
N VAL A 621 -18.77 35.22 -40.31
CA VAL A 621 -20.10 35.43 -39.74
C VAL A 621 -20.93 36.27 -40.69
N ARG A 622 -22.22 35.94 -40.87
CA ARG A 622 -23.17 36.79 -41.60
C ARG A 622 -23.97 37.60 -40.59
N CYS A 623 -23.75 38.91 -40.59
CA CYS A 623 -24.52 39.87 -39.81
C CYS A 623 -25.47 40.68 -40.70
N GLU A 624 -26.68 40.92 -40.22
CA GLU A 624 -27.67 41.82 -40.84
C GLU A 624 -28.18 42.80 -39.78
N ASN A 625 -28.01 44.11 -40.01
CA ASN A 625 -28.39 45.17 -39.07
C ASN A 625 -27.82 44.97 -37.65
N GLY A 626 -26.58 44.51 -37.52
CA GLY A 626 -25.96 44.23 -36.22
C GLY A 626 -26.51 42.98 -35.52
N GLN A 627 -27.23 42.10 -36.22
CA GLN A 627 -27.65 40.80 -35.68
C GLN A 627 -26.97 39.67 -36.42
N VAL A 628 -26.47 38.69 -35.67
CA VAL A 628 -25.98 37.43 -36.24
C VAL A 628 -27.16 36.71 -36.89
N LYS A 629 -26.97 36.21 -38.13
CA LYS A 629 -27.96 35.39 -38.84
C LYS A 629 -27.43 33.99 -39.18
N ALA A 630 -26.12 33.86 -39.34
CA ALA A 630 -25.47 32.57 -39.55
C ALA A 630 -23.97 32.65 -39.28
N VAL A 631 -23.38 31.49 -38.98
CA VAL A 631 -21.93 31.30 -39.00
C VAL A 631 -21.58 30.33 -40.13
N ILE A 632 -20.59 30.69 -40.94
CA ILE A 632 -20.09 29.86 -42.02
C ILE A 632 -18.87 29.11 -41.50
N PHE A 633 -18.92 27.78 -41.59
CA PHE A 633 -17.85 26.88 -41.16
C PHE A 633 -17.18 26.22 -42.35
N ASP A 634 -15.87 25.97 -42.23
CA ASP A 634 -15.14 25.04 -43.10
C ASP A 634 -14.79 23.76 -42.33
N ARG A 635 -14.60 22.66 -43.07
CA ARG A 635 -14.20 21.37 -42.50
C ARG A 635 -12.68 21.28 -42.40
N ASN A 636 -12.22 20.61 -41.35
CA ASN A 636 -10.82 20.31 -41.09
C ASN A 636 -10.53 18.82 -41.28
N VAL A 637 -9.30 18.52 -41.70
CA VAL A 637 -8.66 17.23 -41.45
C VAL A 637 -7.51 17.43 -40.47
N LEU A 638 -7.29 16.45 -39.60
CA LEU A 638 -6.16 16.46 -38.68
C LEU A 638 -4.90 16.00 -39.42
N GLY A 639 -3.79 16.69 -39.19
CA GLY A 639 -2.47 16.17 -39.53
C GLY A 639 -1.99 15.17 -38.47
N ASP A 640 -0.77 14.67 -38.64
CA ASP A 640 -0.16 13.74 -37.68
C ASP A 640 0.06 14.41 -36.31
N GLU A 641 -0.03 13.61 -35.24
CA GLU A 641 0.30 14.09 -33.90
C GLU A 641 1.77 14.54 -33.84
N PRO A 642 2.08 15.67 -33.18
CA PRO A 642 3.45 16.14 -33.07
C PRO A 642 4.33 15.17 -32.27
N ASP A 643 5.57 14.95 -32.74
CA ASP A 643 6.60 14.27 -31.97
C ASP A 643 6.84 15.02 -30.65
N GLY A 644 6.58 14.37 -29.51
CA GLY A 644 6.67 14.97 -28.17
C GLY A 644 5.33 15.29 -27.51
N GLY A 645 4.21 15.00 -28.18
CA GLY A 645 2.88 15.21 -27.63
C GLY A 645 2.33 16.62 -27.87
N GLY A 646 1.01 16.73 -27.90
CA GLY A 646 0.31 17.97 -28.21
C GLY A 646 -0.87 17.73 -29.15
N LYS A 647 -1.73 18.73 -29.31
CA LYS A 647 -2.91 18.59 -30.18
C LYS A 647 -2.49 18.64 -31.65
N PRO A 648 -3.02 17.76 -32.52
CA PRO A 648 -2.65 17.71 -33.93
C PRO A 648 -2.93 19.04 -34.65
N PRO A 649 -2.11 19.37 -35.67
CA PRO A 649 -2.36 20.49 -36.55
C PRO A 649 -3.64 20.24 -37.35
N ILE A 650 -4.29 21.32 -37.77
CA ILE A 650 -5.54 21.25 -38.54
C ILE A 650 -5.27 21.80 -39.94
N HIS A 651 -5.78 21.09 -40.94
CA HIS A 651 -5.72 21.51 -42.34
C HIS A 651 -7.13 21.72 -42.87
N ARG A 652 -7.39 22.92 -43.40
CA ARG A 652 -8.68 23.27 -43.98
C ARG A 652 -8.91 22.46 -45.26
N VAL A 653 -10.12 21.93 -45.42
CA VAL A 653 -10.59 21.31 -46.65
C VAL A 653 -11.18 22.40 -47.55
N GLU A 654 -10.50 22.70 -48.66
CA GLU A 654 -10.98 23.71 -49.61
C GLU A 654 -12.35 23.37 -50.19
N GLY A 655 -13.23 24.37 -50.34
CA GLY A 655 -14.58 24.19 -50.89
C GLY A 655 -15.56 23.47 -49.97
N SER A 656 -15.21 23.23 -48.70
CA SER A 656 -16.07 22.57 -47.71
C SER A 656 -16.96 23.52 -46.89
N ASP A 657 -16.99 24.80 -47.26
CA ASP A 657 -17.76 25.83 -46.58
C ASP A 657 -19.25 25.47 -46.52
N TYR A 658 -19.85 25.53 -45.34
CA TYR A 658 -21.29 25.37 -45.15
C TYR A 658 -21.81 26.35 -44.10
N GLU A 659 -23.08 26.69 -44.21
CA GLU A 659 -23.72 27.71 -43.38
C GLU A 659 -24.55 27.08 -42.27
N VAL A 660 -24.41 27.59 -41.05
CA VAL A 660 -25.23 27.22 -39.88
C VAL A 660 -26.01 28.45 -39.43
N PRO A 661 -27.33 28.50 -39.68
CA PRO A 661 -28.18 29.59 -39.21
C PRO A 661 -28.21 29.70 -37.68
N CYS A 662 -28.10 30.92 -37.15
CA CYS A 662 -28.20 31.21 -35.73
C CYS A 662 -28.46 32.69 -35.47
N ASP A 663 -29.11 33.01 -34.36
CA ASP A 663 -29.42 34.36 -33.92
C ASP A 663 -28.44 34.89 -32.85
N THR A 664 -27.76 33.97 -32.15
CA THR A 664 -26.78 34.29 -31.10
C THR A 664 -25.51 33.47 -31.29
N LEU A 665 -24.36 34.14 -31.18
CA LEU A 665 -23.04 33.49 -31.20
C LEU A 665 -22.35 33.58 -29.84
N ILE A 666 -21.99 32.44 -29.25
CA ILE A 666 -21.16 32.40 -28.03
C ILE A 666 -19.79 31.86 -28.40
N TYR A 667 -18.71 32.58 -28.08
CA TYR A 667 -17.34 32.15 -28.36
C TYR A 667 -16.53 31.92 -27.08
N ALA A 668 -16.22 30.65 -26.81
CA ALA A 668 -15.47 30.16 -25.66
C ALA A 668 -14.07 29.69 -26.10
N VAL A 669 -13.29 30.62 -26.69
CA VAL A 669 -11.96 30.36 -27.26
C VAL A 669 -10.80 30.62 -26.30
N GLY A 670 -11.09 30.97 -25.05
CA GLY A 670 -10.12 31.17 -23.98
C GLY A 670 -10.22 32.54 -23.29
N GLN A 671 -9.37 32.72 -22.29
CA GLN A 671 -9.27 33.93 -21.48
C GLN A 671 -7.84 34.47 -21.50
N ALA A 672 -7.70 35.76 -21.24
CA ALA A 672 -6.44 36.47 -21.12
C ALA A 672 -6.33 37.12 -19.74
N ARG A 673 -5.10 37.18 -19.23
CA ARG A 673 -4.73 37.96 -18.05
C ARG A 673 -4.66 39.46 -18.37
N THR A 674 -4.88 40.28 -17.36
CA THR A 674 -4.78 41.73 -17.44
C THR A 674 -3.43 42.16 -16.86
N LEU A 675 -2.34 42.01 -17.64
CA LEU A 675 -0.99 42.39 -17.21
C LEU A 675 -0.86 43.89 -16.93
N GLU A 676 -1.78 44.69 -17.45
CA GLU A 676 -1.86 46.13 -17.27
C GLU A 676 -1.98 46.55 -15.79
N ILE A 677 -2.37 45.64 -14.89
CA ILE A 677 -2.35 45.88 -13.43
C ILE A 677 -0.92 46.09 -12.88
N LEU A 678 0.10 45.51 -13.53
CA LEU A 678 1.48 45.63 -13.09
C LEU A 678 2.05 47.03 -13.42
N PRO A 679 2.90 47.62 -12.56
CA PRO A 679 3.55 48.90 -12.84
C PRO A 679 4.45 48.83 -14.08
N GLU A 680 4.70 49.99 -14.70
CA GLU A 680 5.58 50.06 -15.87
C GLU A 680 6.99 49.53 -15.54
N GLY A 681 7.50 48.61 -16.39
CA GLY A 681 8.78 47.93 -16.17
C GLY A 681 8.73 46.72 -15.22
N VAL A 682 7.56 46.40 -14.67
CA VAL A 682 7.35 45.19 -13.86
C VAL A 682 6.87 44.04 -14.75
N GLU A 683 7.70 43.01 -14.87
CA GLU A 683 7.42 41.83 -15.69
C GLU A 683 7.41 40.55 -14.84
N LEU A 684 6.70 39.53 -15.31
CA LEU A 684 6.71 38.20 -14.69
C LEU A 684 8.09 37.56 -14.89
N THR A 685 8.65 36.97 -13.83
CA THR A 685 9.91 36.22 -13.89
C THR A 685 9.64 34.73 -13.71
N GLU A 686 10.69 33.92 -13.61
CA GLU A 686 10.55 32.50 -13.26
C GLU A 686 9.97 32.33 -11.84
N GLY A 687 9.07 31.36 -11.69
CA GLY A 687 8.30 31.13 -10.46
C GLY A 687 7.30 32.25 -10.15
N ASN A 688 6.84 32.31 -8.90
CA ASN A 688 5.81 33.26 -8.47
C ASN A 688 6.30 34.71 -8.27
N ARG A 689 7.39 35.12 -8.93
CA ARG A 689 8.04 36.42 -8.74
C ARG A 689 7.85 37.35 -9.94
N THR A 690 8.10 38.63 -9.70
CA THR A 690 8.23 39.65 -10.74
C THR A 690 9.59 40.32 -10.69
N THR A 691 9.88 41.21 -11.63
CA THR A 691 11.08 42.06 -11.58
C THR A 691 11.08 43.04 -10.40
N HIS A 692 9.92 43.26 -9.75
CA HIS A 692 9.83 44.03 -8.51
C HIS A 692 9.93 43.10 -7.29
N GLU A 693 10.86 43.38 -6.37
CA GLU A 693 11.21 42.49 -5.26
C GLU A 693 10.05 42.12 -4.32
N LYS A 694 9.10 43.04 -4.12
CA LYS A 694 7.93 42.83 -3.24
C LYS A 694 6.67 42.34 -3.94
N ILE A 695 6.64 42.26 -5.27
CA ILE A 695 5.42 41.88 -6.01
C ILE A 695 5.56 40.44 -6.50
N PHE A 696 4.63 39.61 -6.05
CA PHE A 696 4.51 38.19 -6.36
C PHE A 696 3.22 37.95 -7.15
N VAL A 697 3.14 36.81 -7.83
CA VAL A 697 1.99 36.44 -8.68
C VAL A 697 1.52 35.02 -8.42
N SER A 698 0.22 34.77 -8.59
CA SER A 698 -0.33 33.44 -8.43
C SER A 698 -1.59 33.15 -9.27
N GLY A 699 -1.90 31.87 -9.44
CA GLY A 699 -3.05 31.32 -10.14
C GLY A 699 -2.99 31.58 -11.63
N ASP A 700 -4.16 31.70 -12.25
CA ASP A 700 -4.29 31.97 -13.68
C ASP A 700 -3.62 33.28 -14.13
N PHE A 701 -3.33 34.20 -13.20
CA PHE A 701 -2.55 35.40 -13.51
C PHE A 701 -1.09 35.06 -13.84
N HIS A 702 -0.50 34.13 -13.07
CA HIS A 702 0.85 33.61 -13.26
C HIS A 702 0.92 32.62 -14.44
N THR A 703 0.19 31.51 -14.34
CA THR A 703 0.33 30.35 -15.24
C THR A 703 -0.51 30.46 -16.52
N GLY A 704 -1.48 31.37 -16.56
CA GLY A 704 -2.56 31.36 -17.55
C GLY A 704 -3.74 30.47 -17.11
N PRO A 705 -4.89 30.55 -17.79
CA PRO A 705 -6.10 29.85 -17.36
C PRO A 705 -5.93 28.33 -17.43
N LEU A 706 -5.94 27.68 -16.25
CA LEU A 706 -5.90 26.22 -16.12
C LEU A 706 -7.15 25.71 -15.41
N ASP A 707 -7.01 25.19 -14.19
CA ASP A 707 -8.10 24.68 -13.36
C ASP A 707 -7.87 25.01 -11.88
N VAL A 708 -8.90 24.79 -11.06
CA VAL A 708 -8.89 25.19 -9.64
C VAL A 708 -7.83 24.43 -8.81
N ILE A 709 -7.53 23.17 -9.13
CA ILE A 709 -6.54 22.39 -8.35
C ILE A 709 -5.11 22.85 -8.65
N HIS A 710 -4.82 23.26 -9.89
CA HIS A 710 -3.55 23.88 -10.24
C HIS A 710 -3.41 25.29 -9.66
N ALA A 711 -4.49 26.07 -9.62
CA ALA A 711 -4.50 27.38 -8.95
C ALA A 711 -4.19 27.26 -7.44
N VAL A 712 -4.70 26.21 -6.78
CA VAL A 712 -4.36 25.90 -5.38
C VAL A 712 -2.89 25.51 -5.22
N ALA A 713 -2.36 24.68 -6.12
CA ALA A 713 -0.96 24.27 -6.09
C ALA A 713 0.00 25.47 -6.23
N ASP A 714 -0.25 26.29 -7.24
CA ASP A 714 0.53 27.50 -7.50
C ASP A 714 0.43 28.51 -6.33
N ALA A 715 -0.73 28.62 -5.69
CA ALA A 715 -0.91 29.47 -4.51
C ALA A 715 -0.07 29.02 -3.31
N LYS A 716 0.08 27.71 -3.09
CA LYS A 716 0.99 27.19 -2.06
C LYS A 716 2.45 27.50 -2.37
N GLU A 717 2.85 27.41 -3.65
CA GLU A 717 4.19 27.77 -4.08
C GLU A 717 4.44 29.27 -3.89
N ALA A 718 3.48 30.12 -4.29
CA ALA A 718 3.52 31.55 -4.09
C ALA A 718 3.62 31.93 -2.60
N ALA A 719 2.80 31.32 -1.74
CA ALA A 719 2.85 31.56 -0.29
C ALA A 719 4.22 31.19 0.30
N ASN A 720 4.80 30.06 -0.10
CA ASN A 720 6.16 29.68 0.33
C ASN A 720 7.24 30.63 -0.22
N ALA A 721 7.09 31.14 -1.44
CA ALA A 721 8.02 32.08 -2.05
C ALA A 721 8.00 33.46 -1.34
N VAL A 722 6.80 33.94 -0.98
CA VAL A 722 6.61 35.16 -0.19
C VAL A 722 7.18 34.97 1.21
N ASP A 723 6.88 33.85 1.88
CA ASP A 723 7.43 33.52 3.20
C ASP A 723 8.96 33.52 3.21
N HIS A 724 9.55 32.84 2.24
CA HIS A 724 10.99 32.74 2.11
C HIS A 724 11.64 34.11 1.88
N PHE A 725 11.01 34.98 1.08
CA PHE A 725 11.45 36.36 0.87
C PHE A 725 11.41 37.18 2.16
N LEU A 726 10.29 37.14 2.88
CA LEU A 726 10.09 37.95 4.09
C LEU A 726 10.93 37.48 5.28
N MET A 727 11.16 36.17 5.40
CA MET A 727 11.82 35.57 6.54
C MET A 727 13.29 35.23 6.29
N GLY A 728 13.75 35.29 5.04
CA GLY A 728 15.14 35.05 4.62
C GLY A 728 15.58 33.58 4.68
N GLN A 729 14.68 32.65 5.01
CA GLN A 729 14.98 31.22 5.13
C GLN A 729 13.73 30.38 4.82
N LYS A 730 13.92 29.11 4.50
CA LYS A 730 12.80 28.17 4.30
C LYS A 730 12.30 27.71 5.67
N ARG A 731 11.03 27.95 5.98
CA ARG A 731 10.45 27.60 7.30
C ARG A 731 9.66 26.31 7.33
N LEU A 732 9.14 25.83 6.20
CA LEU A 732 8.41 24.57 6.08
C LEU A 732 9.21 23.50 5.33
N GLY A 733 9.17 22.28 5.84
CA GLY A 733 9.79 21.08 5.27
C GLY A 733 8.75 20.02 4.95
N ARG A 734 9.16 19.02 4.17
CA ARG A 734 8.37 17.82 3.83
C ARG A 734 9.19 16.58 4.13
N TRP A 735 8.60 15.63 4.83
CA TRP A 735 9.22 14.35 5.15
C TRP A 735 8.15 13.24 5.17
N VAL A 736 8.59 11.99 5.23
CA VAL A 736 7.70 10.84 5.31
C VAL A 736 7.61 10.39 6.76
N LYS A 737 6.41 10.33 7.33
CA LYS A 737 6.18 9.75 8.64
C LYS A 737 5.76 8.29 8.45
N ILE A 738 6.51 7.38 9.07
CA ILE A 738 6.33 5.92 8.96
C ILE A 738 5.95 5.37 10.33
N GLU A 739 4.77 4.78 10.43
CA GLU A 739 4.23 4.22 11.66
C GLU A 739 3.85 2.76 11.44
N ASP A 740 4.03 1.93 12.47
CA ASP A 740 3.47 0.58 12.44
C ASP A 740 1.95 0.66 12.31
N ALA A 741 1.40 -0.26 11.53
CA ALA A 741 -0.02 -0.32 11.26
C ALA A 741 -0.50 -1.77 11.30
N ASP A 742 -1.79 -1.91 11.57
CA ASP A 742 -2.49 -3.18 11.41
C ASP A 742 -2.81 -3.44 9.93
N ASP A 743 -3.60 -4.48 9.67
CA ASP A 743 -4.07 -4.82 8.33
C ASP A 743 -4.87 -3.67 7.68
N THR A 744 -4.83 -3.62 6.36
CA THR A 744 -5.60 -2.66 5.56
C THR A 744 -7.09 -2.95 5.61
N GLY A 745 -7.48 -4.19 5.95
CA GLY A 745 -8.85 -4.71 5.86
C GLY A 745 -9.29 -5.01 4.43
N ARG A 746 -8.34 -5.01 3.47
CA ARG A 746 -8.64 -5.22 2.06
C ARG A 746 -8.66 -6.71 1.71
N LEU A 747 -9.69 -7.13 1.00
CA LEU A 747 -9.84 -8.50 0.49
C LEU A 747 -9.67 -8.52 -1.03
N ARG A 748 -9.38 -9.70 -1.59
CA ARG A 748 -9.31 -9.89 -3.04
C ARG A 748 -10.63 -9.53 -3.72
N ASP A 749 -11.75 -9.82 -3.07
CA ASP A 749 -13.09 -9.62 -3.61
C ASP A 749 -13.42 -8.14 -3.86
N HIS A 750 -12.72 -7.21 -3.19
CA HIS A 750 -12.89 -5.78 -3.46
C HIS A 750 -12.43 -5.37 -4.87
N ASP A 751 -11.58 -6.17 -5.55
CA ASP A 751 -11.22 -5.93 -6.97
C ASP A 751 -12.39 -6.23 -7.92
N LEU A 752 -13.36 -7.03 -7.47
CA LEU A 752 -14.54 -7.39 -8.27
C LEU A 752 -15.60 -6.29 -8.24
N TYR A 753 -15.44 -5.28 -7.39
CA TYR A 753 -16.36 -4.15 -7.32
C TYR A 753 -16.23 -3.28 -8.58
N THR A 754 -17.37 -3.04 -9.22
CA THR A 754 -17.50 -2.10 -10.33
C THR A 754 -17.82 -0.71 -9.76
N PRO A 755 -17.14 0.35 -10.23
CA PRO A 755 -17.50 1.70 -9.81
C PRO A 755 -18.95 2.02 -10.17
N ALA A 756 -19.66 2.62 -9.22
CA ALA A 756 -21.02 3.09 -9.45
C ALA A 756 -21.02 4.24 -10.46
N HIS A 757 -21.96 4.22 -11.40
CA HIS A 757 -22.19 5.35 -12.30
C HIS A 757 -22.58 6.58 -11.50
N THR A 758 -22.15 7.76 -11.97
CA THR A 758 -22.53 9.04 -11.35
C THR A 758 -24.05 9.17 -11.34
N ARG A 759 -24.61 9.42 -10.16
CA ARG A 759 -26.03 9.69 -10.01
C ARG A 759 -26.31 11.06 -10.60
N THR A 760 -27.35 11.16 -11.40
CA THR A 760 -27.76 12.43 -12.00
C THR A 760 -29.25 12.65 -11.85
N LEU A 761 -29.68 13.92 -11.83
CA LEU A 761 -31.09 14.27 -11.88
C LEU A 761 -31.72 13.78 -13.20
N PRO A 762 -32.97 13.28 -13.17
CA PRO A 762 -33.74 13.02 -14.38
C PRO A 762 -33.86 14.27 -15.26
N LEU A 763 -33.96 14.11 -16.58
CA LEU A 763 -33.97 15.24 -17.53
C LEU A 763 -35.13 16.21 -17.26
N GLU A 764 -36.29 15.70 -16.89
CA GLU A 764 -37.49 16.49 -16.55
C GLU A 764 -37.33 17.34 -15.28
N GLN A 765 -36.24 17.18 -14.52
CA GLN A 765 -35.93 17.97 -13.33
C GLN A 765 -34.77 18.95 -13.55
N ARG A 766 -34.29 19.11 -14.79
CA ARG A 766 -33.13 19.96 -15.13
C ARG A 766 -33.55 21.30 -15.76
N GLU A 767 -34.56 21.94 -15.19
CA GLU A 767 -35.16 23.16 -15.75
C GLU A 767 -34.46 24.45 -15.30
N GLY A 768 -33.64 24.41 -14.25
CA GLY A 768 -32.94 25.57 -13.71
C GLY A 768 -31.54 25.27 -13.19
N ASN A 769 -31.27 25.76 -11.98
CA ASN A 769 -29.97 25.70 -11.31
C ASN A 769 -29.83 24.49 -10.36
N GLU A 770 -30.77 23.54 -10.40
CA GLU A 770 -30.68 22.32 -9.61
C GLU A 770 -29.39 21.56 -9.90
N GLU A 771 -28.70 21.11 -8.85
CA GLU A 771 -27.44 20.38 -9.00
C GLU A 771 -27.65 19.07 -9.77
N VAL A 772 -27.07 18.95 -10.96
CA VAL A 772 -27.38 17.84 -11.87
C VAL A 772 -26.68 16.56 -11.46
N GLU A 773 -25.39 16.62 -11.14
CA GLU A 773 -24.66 15.47 -10.60
C GLU A 773 -24.95 15.39 -9.10
N LEU A 774 -25.25 14.19 -8.60
CA LEU A 774 -25.61 13.95 -7.21
C LEU A 774 -24.54 13.15 -6.48
N SER A 775 -24.48 13.31 -5.16
CA SER A 775 -23.59 12.54 -4.29
C SER A 775 -23.94 11.05 -4.25
N TYR A 776 -22.96 10.23 -3.89
CA TYR A 776 -23.17 8.81 -3.62
C TYR A 776 -23.98 8.60 -2.34
N ASN A 777 -24.79 7.54 -2.32
CA ASN A 777 -25.38 7.03 -1.07
C ASN A 777 -24.34 6.23 -0.26
N ALA A 778 -24.69 5.85 0.97
CA ALA A 778 -23.79 5.12 1.86
C ALA A 778 -23.24 3.80 1.29
N GLU A 779 -24.04 3.05 0.53
CA GLU A 779 -23.62 1.79 -0.08
C GLU A 779 -22.63 2.04 -1.23
N GLU A 780 -22.92 3.01 -2.09
CA GLU A 780 -22.04 3.42 -3.18
C GLU A 780 -20.70 3.97 -2.65
N ILE A 781 -20.72 4.74 -1.55
CA ILE A 781 -19.50 5.21 -0.87
C ILE A 781 -18.69 4.02 -0.39
N GLU A 782 -19.31 3.07 0.31
CA GLU A 782 -18.62 1.91 0.86
C GLU A 782 -17.97 1.06 -0.25
N ILE A 783 -18.72 0.75 -1.31
CA ILE A 783 -18.21 -0.03 -2.45
C ILE A 783 -17.03 0.68 -3.12
N ASN A 784 -17.17 1.97 -3.45
CA ASN A 784 -16.12 2.71 -4.16
C ASN A 784 -14.89 2.97 -3.27
N ALA A 785 -15.08 3.25 -1.98
CA ALA A 785 -13.98 3.50 -1.05
C ALA A 785 -13.16 2.22 -0.79
N ARG A 786 -13.80 1.06 -0.66
CA ARG A 786 -13.12 -0.25 -0.46
C ARG A 786 -12.28 -0.70 -1.65
N ARG A 787 -12.51 -0.15 -2.85
CA ARG A 787 -11.67 -0.41 -4.02
C ARG A 787 -10.26 0.13 -3.80
N CYS A 788 -10.09 1.28 -3.12
CA CYS A 788 -8.79 1.87 -2.85
C CYS A 788 -7.80 0.86 -2.26
N TYR A 789 -6.63 0.72 -2.89
CA TYR A 789 -5.58 -0.18 -2.41
C TYR A 789 -4.91 0.31 -1.13
N LEU A 790 -5.18 1.54 -0.68
CA LEU A 790 -4.50 2.15 0.47
C LEU A 790 -2.98 2.11 0.30
N CYS A 791 -2.50 2.71 -0.79
CA CYS A 791 -1.11 2.61 -1.21
C CYS A 791 -0.08 3.17 -0.22
N ASN A 792 -0.54 4.02 0.72
CA ASN A 792 0.25 4.50 1.86
C ASN A 792 0.50 3.40 2.91
N TYR A 793 -0.23 2.29 2.90
CA TYR A 793 0.05 1.11 3.69
C TYR A 793 1.03 0.21 2.94
N LYS A 794 2.21 0.03 3.53
CA LYS A 794 3.37 -0.64 2.98
C LYS A 794 3.51 -2.01 3.60
N PHE A 795 3.55 -3.02 2.74
CA PHE A 795 3.99 -4.35 3.09
C PHE A 795 5.44 -4.44 2.64
N GLU A 796 6.37 -4.40 3.59
CA GLU A 796 7.80 -4.54 3.32
C GLU A 796 8.30 -5.81 4.02
N ILE A 797 9.23 -6.51 3.38
CA ILE A 797 9.82 -7.72 3.97
C ILE A 797 11.02 -7.29 4.80
N ASP A 798 10.88 -7.45 6.12
CA ASP A 798 11.96 -7.42 7.08
C ASP A 798 12.91 -8.59 6.79
N GLN A 799 14.02 -8.25 6.14
CA GLN A 799 14.98 -9.24 5.66
C GLN A 799 15.72 -9.96 6.79
N ASP A 800 15.68 -9.42 8.02
CA ASP A 800 16.31 -10.05 9.18
C ASP A 800 15.42 -11.11 9.80
N LYS A 801 14.10 -11.00 9.63
CA LYS A 801 13.14 -11.99 10.13
C LYS A 801 12.75 -13.02 9.07
N CYS A 802 13.03 -12.75 7.80
CA CYS A 802 12.61 -13.60 6.70
C CYS A 802 13.45 -14.88 6.64
N ILE A 803 12.80 -16.03 6.76
CA ILE A 803 13.45 -17.35 6.71
C ILE A 803 13.39 -18.04 5.33
N HIS A 804 12.96 -17.32 4.28
CA HIS A 804 12.85 -17.81 2.90
C HIS A 804 11.96 -19.09 2.76
N CYS A 805 10.79 -19.10 3.42
CA CYS A 805 9.84 -20.23 3.37
C CYS A 805 8.87 -20.20 2.17
N ASP A 806 8.87 -19.14 1.36
CA ASP A 806 7.99 -18.90 0.21
C ASP A 806 6.48 -18.83 0.49
N TRP A 807 6.04 -18.85 1.75
CA TRP A 807 4.60 -18.84 2.06
C TRP A 807 3.93 -17.54 1.60
N CYS A 808 4.61 -16.40 1.72
CA CYS A 808 4.11 -15.13 1.21
C CYS A 808 3.95 -15.13 -0.31
N ILE A 809 4.87 -15.78 -1.04
CA ILE A 809 4.80 -15.95 -2.50
C ILE A 809 3.55 -16.78 -2.85
N LYS A 810 3.37 -17.93 -2.19
CA LYS A 810 2.25 -18.85 -2.43
C LYS A 810 0.89 -18.26 -2.04
N ALA A 811 0.84 -17.47 -0.98
CA ALA A 811 -0.39 -16.83 -0.49
C ALA A 811 -0.79 -15.59 -1.30
N SER A 812 0.12 -15.04 -2.09
CA SER A 812 -0.13 -13.82 -2.84
C SER A 812 -1.13 -14.07 -3.98
N PRO A 813 -2.28 -13.36 -4.02
CA PRO A 813 -3.28 -13.54 -5.07
C PRO A 813 -2.84 -12.99 -6.43
N ARG A 814 -1.79 -12.16 -6.43
CA ARG A 814 -1.08 -11.63 -7.60
C ARG A 814 0.36 -12.13 -7.54
N SER A 815 1.00 -12.35 -8.68
CA SER A 815 2.42 -12.66 -8.75
C SER A 815 3.27 -11.41 -8.48
N CYS A 816 3.17 -10.84 -7.28
CA CYS A 816 3.83 -9.59 -6.88
C CYS A 816 4.92 -9.80 -5.82
N ILE A 817 5.17 -11.03 -5.38
CA ILE A 817 6.23 -11.35 -4.41
C ILE A 817 7.15 -12.38 -5.06
N HIS A 818 8.45 -12.11 -5.04
CA HIS A 818 9.45 -12.91 -5.73
C HIS A 818 10.71 -13.12 -4.91
N GLY A 819 11.33 -14.29 -5.09
CA GLY A 819 12.75 -14.46 -4.79
C GLY A 819 13.59 -13.70 -5.81
N LEU A 820 14.53 -12.89 -5.34
CA LEU A 820 15.45 -12.12 -6.17
C LEU A 820 16.89 -12.55 -5.89
N THR A 821 17.67 -12.73 -6.95
CA THR A 821 19.13 -12.90 -6.83
C THR A 821 19.82 -11.53 -6.68
N ARG A 822 19.25 -10.47 -7.27
CA ARG A 822 19.80 -9.10 -7.20
C ARG A 822 18.71 -8.04 -7.30
N LEU A 823 18.89 -6.93 -6.57
CA LEU A 823 18.13 -5.69 -6.68
C LEU A 823 19.07 -4.58 -7.16
N PHE A 824 18.64 -3.78 -8.13
CA PHE A 824 19.37 -2.62 -8.62
C PHE A 824 18.75 -1.35 -8.06
N THR A 825 19.58 -0.40 -7.65
CA THR A 825 19.15 0.89 -7.08
C THR A 825 19.84 2.05 -7.76
N ASP A 826 19.22 3.24 -7.72
CA ASP A 826 19.87 4.50 -8.08
C ASP A 826 20.81 5.00 -6.95
N GLU A 827 21.41 6.17 -7.14
CA GLU A 827 22.31 6.81 -6.16
C GLU A 827 21.64 7.11 -4.82
N ASP A 828 20.32 7.32 -4.81
CA ASP A 828 19.54 7.56 -3.60
C ASP A 828 19.08 6.25 -2.93
N GLY A 829 19.36 5.09 -3.53
CA GLY A 829 18.92 3.78 -3.04
C GLY A 829 17.53 3.35 -3.56
N THR A 830 16.93 4.11 -4.49
CA THR A 830 15.61 3.81 -5.04
C THR A 830 15.69 2.60 -5.96
N PRO A 831 14.85 1.56 -5.81
CA PRO A 831 14.84 0.41 -6.70
C PRO A 831 14.57 0.81 -8.16
N THR A 832 15.47 0.44 -9.08
CA THR A 832 15.37 0.69 -10.53
C THR A 832 15.13 -0.58 -11.33
N GLY A 833 15.37 -1.76 -10.75
CA GLY A 833 15.11 -3.04 -11.38
C GLY A 833 15.55 -4.23 -10.51
N HIS A 834 15.30 -5.45 -10.97
CA HIS A 834 15.68 -6.66 -10.25
C HIS A 834 15.93 -7.88 -11.16
N MET A 835 16.63 -8.88 -10.65
CA MET A 835 16.75 -10.21 -11.26
C MET A 835 16.07 -11.26 -10.37
N LYS A 836 15.07 -11.95 -10.92
CA LYS A 836 14.33 -13.02 -10.22
C LYS A 836 15.20 -14.27 -10.12
N SER A 837 15.11 -14.98 -9.00
CA SER A 837 15.82 -16.23 -8.81
C SER A 837 15.15 -17.37 -9.58
N ALA A 838 15.92 -18.36 -10.04
CA ALA A 838 15.40 -19.56 -10.69
C ALA A 838 14.87 -20.57 -9.66
N SER A 839 15.49 -20.61 -8.48
CA SER A 839 15.12 -21.49 -7.37
C SER A 839 15.19 -20.74 -6.03
N ALA A 840 14.65 -21.35 -4.97
CA ALA A 840 14.70 -20.78 -3.63
C ALA A 840 16.13 -20.65 -3.05
N PRO A 841 17.06 -21.60 -3.26
CA PRO A 841 18.47 -21.42 -2.88
C PRO A 841 19.16 -20.22 -3.56
N ASP A 842 18.81 -19.94 -4.82
CA ASP A 842 19.39 -18.82 -5.59
C ASP A 842 18.83 -17.45 -5.19
N ALA A 843 17.83 -17.42 -4.31
CA ALA A 843 17.22 -16.19 -3.83
C ALA A 843 18.05 -15.59 -2.70
N THR A 844 18.55 -14.38 -2.93
CA THR A 844 19.20 -13.53 -1.93
C THR A 844 18.17 -12.77 -1.11
N TYR A 845 17.09 -12.32 -1.75
CA TYR A 845 16.02 -11.53 -1.14
C TYR A 845 14.67 -12.13 -1.47
N ILE A 846 13.72 -12.02 -0.54
CA ILE A 846 12.30 -12.04 -0.90
C ILE A 846 11.85 -10.59 -1.01
N TRP A 847 11.22 -10.22 -2.12
CA TRP A 847 10.85 -8.84 -2.43
C TRP A 847 9.40 -8.73 -2.87
N ILE A 848 8.74 -7.64 -2.46
CA ILE A 848 7.37 -7.31 -2.86
C ILE A 848 7.47 -6.22 -3.94
N GLU A 849 7.07 -6.56 -5.17
CA GLU A 849 6.86 -5.59 -6.25
C GLU A 849 5.65 -4.71 -5.89
N SER A 850 5.94 -3.54 -5.31
CA SER A 850 4.92 -2.60 -4.81
C SER A 850 3.87 -2.26 -5.87
N ASP A 851 4.27 -2.10 -7.14
CA ASP A 851 3.39 -1.76 -8.28
C ASP A 851 2.34 -2.82 -8.59
N GLN A 852 2.63 -4.09 -8.30
CA GLN A 852 1.71 -5.23 -8.49
C GLN A 852 0.97 -5.62 -7.20
N CYS A 853 1.43 -5.12 -6.05
CA CYS A 853 0.85 -5.45 -4.75
C CYS A 853 -0.50 -4.74 -4.54
N ILE A 854 -1.57 -5.52 -4.44
CA ILE A 854 -2.93 -5.02 -4.20
C ILE A 854 -3.26 -4.87 -2.70
N ARG A 855 -2.27 -4.88 -1.81
CA ARG A 855 -2.43 -4.58 -0.37
C ARG A 855 -3.50 -5.42 0.37
N CYS A 856 -3.65 -6.69 0.00
CA CYS A 856 -4.67 -7.59 0.56
C CYS A 856 -4.32 -8.22 1.92
N GLY A 857 -3.10 -8.05 2.43
CA GLY A 857 -2.68 -8.62 3.72
C GLY A 857 -2.41 -10.13 3.77
N ASN A 858 -2.65 -10.89 2.68
CA ASN A 858 -2.43 -12.35 2.69
C ASN A 858 -0.99 -12.74 3.04
N CYS A 859 0.00 -12.00 2.53
CA CYS A 859 1.42 -12.27 2.82
C CYS A 859 1.77 -12.04 4.29
N ASN A 860 1.22 -11.00 4.91
CA ASN A 860 1.37 -10.71 6.33
C ASN A 860 0.76 -11.84 7.19
N ARG A 861 -0.49 -12.25 6.90
CA ARG A 861 -1.17 -13.34 7.62
C ARG A 861 -0.50 -14.71 7.43
N ALA A 862 0.11 -14.94 6.27
CA ALA A 862 0.80 -16.19 5.96
C ALA A 862 2.25 -16.23 6.46
N CYS A 863 2.81 -15.14 6.99
CA CYS A 863 4.22 -15.13 7.40
C CYS A 863 4.40 -15.76 8.79
N PRO A 864 5.12 -16.91 8.91
CA PRO A 864 5.25 -17.59 10.21
C PRO A 864 6.20 -16.89 11.18
N THR A 865 7.02 -15.97 10.70
CA THR A 865 8.00 -15.21 11.50
C THR A 865 7.62 -13.73 11.66
N TYR A 866 6.44 -13.32 11.18
CA TYR A 866 6.01 -11.92 11.17
C TYR A 866 7.00 -10.97 10.49
N ALA A 867 7.75 -11.47 9.50
CA ALA A 867 8.74 -10.72 8.73
C ALA A 867 8.11 -9.73 7.72
N ILE A 868 6.79 -9.62 7.66
CA ILE A 868 6.10 -8.73 6.72
C ILE A 868 5.18 -7.80 7.53
N PRO A 869 5.73 -6.85 8.29
CA PRO A 869 4.90 -5.86 8.97
C PRO A 869 4.19 -4.96 7.97
N VAL A 870 3.06 -4.41 8.41
CA VAL A 870 2.35 -3.36 7.68
C VAL A 870 2.76 -2.04 8.31
N ARG A 871 3.17 -1.09 7.48
CA ARG A 871 3.54 0.26 7.94
C ARG A 871 2.75 1.29 7.16
N LYS A 872 2.23 2.29 7.84
CA LYS A 872 1.60 3.44 7.23
C LYS A 872 2.66 4.51 7.00
N ALA A 873 2.84 4.92 5.76
CA ALA A 873 3.76 5.97 5.36
C ALA A 873 2.96 7.15 4.78
N ASP A 874 3.02 8.32 5.41
CA ASP A 874 2.35 9.54 4.93
C ASP A 874 3.37 10.66 4.73
N ILE A 875 3.14 11.51 3.72
CA ILE A 875 3.90 12.75 3.57
C ILE A 875 3.36 13.76 4.59
N VAL A 876 4.25 14.30 5.42
CA VAL A 876 3.92 15.34 6.40
C VAL A 876 4.63 16.63 6.00
N CYS A 877 3.89 17.72 6.07
CA CYS A 877 4.41 19.08 5.95
C CYS A 877 4.45 19.71 7.35
N GLY A 878 5.50 20.48 7.66
CA GLY A 878 5.54 21.22 8.91
C GLY A 878 6.83 22.03 9.10
N PRO A 879 6.96 22.73 10.24
CA PRO A 879 8.14 23.54 10.54
C PRO A 879 9.45 22.75 10.45
N VAL A 880 10.44 23.33 9.77
CA VAL A 880 11.82 22.83 9.71
C VAL A 880 12.45 22.98 11.11
N LYS A 881 13.01 21.90 11.66
CA LYS A 881 13.73 21.93 12.95
C LYS A 881 15.12 22.56 12.76
N ASP A 882 15.64 23.27 13.76
CA ASP A 882 16.89 24.07 13.68
C ASP A 882 18.15 23.33 13.15
N ARG A 883 18.17 21.99 13.11
CA ARG A 883 19.28 21.21 12.53
C ARG A 883 19.32 21.22 10.99
N GLU A 884 18.27 21.70 10.35
CA GLU A 884 18.13 21.84 8.88
C GLU A 884 18.11 23.32 8.44
N ARG A 885 18.31 24.28 9.37
CA ARG A 885 18.39 25.73 9.09
C ARG A 885 19.78 26.16 8.65
#